data_AF-A0A9D8PVC8-F1
#
_entry.id   AF-A0A9D8PVC8-F1
#
_cell.length_a   1.000
_cell.length_b   1.000
_cell.length_c   1.000
_cell.angle_alpha   90.00
_cell.angle_beta   90.00
_cell.angle_gamma   90.00
#
_symmetry.space_group_name_H-M   'P 1'
#
loop_
_entity.id
_entity.type
_entity.pdbx_description
1 polymer ?
#
loop_
_entity_poly.entity_id
_entity_poly.type
_entity_poly.pdbx_seq_one_letter_code
_entity_poly.pdbx_strand_id
1 'polypeptide(L)'
;SPGVFFDHDRGKTHSSGKLLYSARIIPYRGSWLDFEFDPKDALFTRIDRRRKLPVSILLRALGYNNEEMLNEFFDINTFHILPEGEGVQLELVAERLRGETLGFDLADGDKVIVEAGKRITARHVKQLQASGIAALAVPDDYLVGRILSHDVVDANTGELLAQANDEITEEQLQNFRKAGVDAVGTLWVNDLDRGPYLSNTLRIDPTKTQLEALVEIYRMMRPGEPPTKDAAQNLFHNLFFTFERYDLSTVGRMKFNRRVGRKEVTGEAVLYDSKYFGERNDEESKRLVSTHGDGSDILDVIKVLTEIRNGRGVVDDIDHLGNRRVRSVGEMAENVFRVGLVRVERAVKERLSMAESEGLTPQELINAKPVAAAIKEFFGSSQLSQFMDQNNPLSEVTHKRRVSALGPGGLTRERAGFEVRDVHPTHYGRVCTIETPEGPNIGLINSLAVFARTNQYGFLETPYRKVVDGKVTDDVEYLSAIEENEYVIAQANALTDAKNMLTEQFVPCRYQGESLLKPPAEVHFMDVSPMQTVSVAAALVPFLEHDDANRALMGANMQRQAVPTLRAQKPLVGTGIERAVARDSGVTVNARRGGDIVQIDAGRIVVKVNENEFTDASDAGVDIYNLIKYTRSNQNTCINQRPLVNVGDGIARGDVLADGPSTDIGELALGQNMLVAFMPWNGYNFEDSILLSERVVEEDRYTTIHIEELSCVARDTKLGPEEISADIPNVSEQALNRLDESGVVYIGA
;
A
#
# COMPACT_ATOMS: atom_id res chain seq x y z
N SER A 1 -2.13 -0.80 2.23
CA SER A 1 -1.22 -1.75 2.91
C SER A 1 -1.96 -2.36 4.08
N PRO A 2 -1.60 -3.57 4.56
CA PRO A 2 -2.09 -4.10 5.83
C PRO A 2 -1.78 -3.16 6.99
N GLY A 3 -2.56 -3.22 8.06
CA GLY A 3 -2.46 -2.36 9.25
C GLY A 3 -3.80 -1.73 9.61
N VAL A 4 -3.77 -0.68 10.45
CA VAL A 4 -4.94 0.13 10.79
C VAL A 4 -5.01 1.37 9.89
N PHE A 5 -6.22 1.78 9.55
CA PHE A 5 -6.52 2.98 8.76
C PHE A 5 -7.73 3.70 9.34
N PHE A 6 -7.62 5.00 9.55
CA PHE A 6 -8.70 5.85 10.04
C PHE A 6 -9.21 6.73 8.91
N ASP A 7 -10.52 6.79 8.70
CA ASP A 7 -11.18 7.53 7.61
C ASP A 7 -12.42 8.28 8.09
N HIS A 8 -12.93 9.20 7.28
CA HIS A 8 -14.24 9.80 7.46
C HIS A 8 -15.02 9.89 6.14
N ASP A 9 -16.35 9.83 6.21
CA ASP A 9 -17.23 9.79 5.03
C ASP A 9 -17.33 11.11 4.24
N ARG A 10 -16.54 12.13 4.61
CA ARG A 10 -16.61 13.51 4.09
C ARG A 10 -18.02 14.10 4.12
N GLY A 11 -18.88 13.65 5.05
CA GLY A 11 -20.26 14.11 5.20
C GLY A 11 -21.20 13.67 4.07
N LYS A 12 -20.79 12.70 3.24
CA LYS A 12 -21.58 12.23 2.09
C LYS A 12 -22.69 11.25 2.48
N THR A 13 -22.58 10.55 3.61
CA THR A 13 -23.50 9.45 3.93
C THR A 13 -24.77 9.89 4.65
N HIS A 14 -24.74 11.02 5.35
CA HIS A 14 -25.89 11.51 6.11
C HIS A 14 -26.22 12.97 5.76
N SER A 15 -27.51 13.29 5.63
CA SER A 15 -27.99 14.61 5.21
C SER A 15 -27.65 15.75 6.16
N SER A 16 -27.34 15.45 7.43
CA SER A 16 -26.89 16.46 8.40
C SER A 16 -25.51 17.03 8.10
N GLY A 17 -24.75 16.43 7.17
CA GLY A 17 -23.36 16.81 6.89
C GLY A 17 -22.37 16.47 8.00
N LYS A 18 -22.81 15.76 9.05
CA LYS A 18 -21.96 15.31 10.15
C LYS A 18 -20.96 14.29 9.63
N LEU A 19 -19.67 14.53 9.90
CA LEU A 19 -18.60 13.61 9.54
C LEU A 19 -18.71 12.33 10.38
N LEU A 20 -18.82 11.19 9.71
CA LEU A 20 -18.79 9.88 10.34
C LEU A 20 -17.40 9.29 10.20
N TYR A 21 -16.73 9.12 11.34
CA TYR A 21 -15.39 8.54 11.40
C TYR A 21 -15.47 7.02 11.45
N SER A 22 -14.46 6.37 10.88
CA SER A 22 -14.31 4.93 10.89
C SER A 22 -12.84 4.54 11.07
N ALA A 23 -12.60 3.37 11.65
CA ALA A 23 -11.30 2.73 11.68
C ALA A 23 -11.43 1.35 11.05
N ARG A 24 -10.39 0.92 10.34
CA ARG A 24 -10.37 -0.38 9.67
C ARG A 24 -9.04 -1.06 9.92
N ILE A 25 -9.09 -2.28 10.45
CA ILE A 25 -7.95 -3.17 10.58
C ILE A 25 -7.95 -4.12 9.37
N ILE A 26 -6.95 -3.92 8.51
CA ILE A 26 -6.74 -4.69 7.29
C ILE A 26 -5.62 -5.70 7.53
N PRO A 27 -5.91 -7.00 7.68
CA PRO A 27 -4.86 -8.00 7.74
C PRO A 27 -4.21 -8.21 6.37
N TYR A 28 -3.02 -8.81 6.36
CA TYR A 28 -2.46 -9.35 5.13
C TYR A 28 -3.29 -10.56 4.66
N ARG A 29 -3.71 -11.39 5.60
CA ARG A 29 -4.61 -12.53 5.39
C ARG A 29 -5.49 -12.72 6.63
N GLY A 30 -6.79 -12.92 6.42
CA GLY A 30 -7.76 -13.12 7.51
C GLY A 30 -8.96 -12.20 7.35
N SER A 31 -9.84 -12.23 8.36
CA SER A 31 -11.06 -11.42 8.37
C SER A 31 -10.79 -9.95 8.65
N TRP A 32 -11.51 -9.06 7.97
CA TRP A 32 -11.40 -7.62 8.19
C TRP A 32 -12.22 -7.21 9.41
N LEU A 33 -11.69 -6.26 10.18
CA LEU A 33 -12.37 -5.70 11.34
C LEU A 33 -12.53 -4.19 11.17
N ASP A 34 -13.77 -3.76 10.97
CA ASP A 34 -14.15 -2.37 10.76
C ASP A 34 -14.86 -1.84 12.03
N PHE A 35 -14.59 -0.59 12.38
CA PHE A 35 -15.25 0.20 13.40
C PHE A 35 -15.79 1.48 12.75
N GLU A 36 -17.03 1.86 13.06
CA GLU A 36 -17.65 3.03 12.46
C GLU A 36 -18.62 3.70 13.42
N PHE A 37 -18.61 5.03 13.42
CA PHE A 37 -19.62 5.82 14.10
C PHE A 37 -20.91 5.90 13.30
N ASP A 38 -22.03 5.88 13.99
CA ASP A 38 -23.33 6.21 13.42
C ASP A 38 -23.68 7.70 13.63
N PRO A 39 -24.74 8.21 12.97
CA PRO A 39 -25.18 9.59 13.17
C PRO A 39 -25.56 9.96 14.62
N LYS A 40 -25.92 8.96 15.44
CA LYS A 40 -26.31 9.10 16.85
C LYS A 40 -25.12 9.00 17.81
N ASP A 41 -23.89 9.04 17.29
CA ASP A 41 -22.65 8.91 18.07
C ASP A 41 -22.52 7.59 18.84
N ALA A 42 -23.14 6.52 18.35
CA ALA A 42 -22.90 5.16 18.80
C ALA A 42 -21.84 4.48 17.92
N LEU A 43 -21.01 3.64 18.53
CA LEU A 43 -19.91 2.97 17.86
C LEU A 43 -20.30 1.53 17.50
N PHE A 44 -20.15 1.19 16.22
CA PHE A 44 -20.44 -0.14 15.70
C PHE A 44 -19.19 -0.81 15.14
N THR A 45 -19.18 -2.14 15.16
CA THR A 45 -18.20 -2.98 14.49
C THR A 45 -18.85 -3.78 13.36
N ARG A 46 -18.05 -4.11 12.35
CA ARG A 46 -18.37 -5.06 11.28
C ARG A 46 -17.20 -6.00 11.05
N ILE A 47 -17.51 -7.29 10.92
CA ILE A 47 -16.54 -8.31 10.51
C ILE A 47 -16.81 -8.65 9.05
N ASP A 48 -15.79 -8.61 8.20
CA ASP A 48 -15.89 -8.90 6.76
C ASP A 48 -17.00 -8.12 6.03
N ARG A 49 -17.23 -6.86 6.43
CA ARG A 49 -18.28 -5.97 5.88
C ARG A 49 -19.71 -6.53 5.99
N ARG A 50 -19.96 -7.39 6.97
CA ARG A 50 -21.29 -7.95 7.27
C ARG A 50 -22.14 -6.97 8.10
N ARG A 51 -23.25 -7.48 8.67
CA ARG A 51 -24.18 -6.72 9.51
C ARG A 51 -23.44 -6.00 10.65
N LYS A 52 -23.84 -4.75 10.94
CA LYS A 52 -23.33 -3.98 12.07
C LYS A 52 -23.69 -4.64 13.39
N LEU A 53 -22.76 -4.61 14.35
CA LEU A 53 -22.97 -4.99 15.75
C LEU A 53 -22.45 -3.85 16.65
N PRO A 54 -23.07 -3.55 17.80
CA PRO A 54 -22.48 -2.64 18.78
C PRO A 54 -21.06 -3.08 19.17
N VAL A 55 -20.11 -2.15 19.32
CA VAL A 55 -18.71 -2.50 19.66
C VAL A 55 -18.60 -3.20 21.00
N SER A 56 -19.50 -2.92 21.95
CA SER A 56 -19.55 -3.61 23.23
C SER A 56 -19.73 -5.12 23.09
N ILE A 57 -20.41 -5.62 22.06
CA ILE A 57 -20.50 -7.07 21.79
C ILE A 57 -19.12 -7.68 21.55
N LEU A 58 -18.26 -6.99 20.79
CA LEU A 58 -16.89 -7.45 20.55
C LEU A 58 -16.06 -7.43 21.84
N LEU A 59 -16.16 -6.35 22.62
CA LEU A 59 -15.44 -6.22 23.89
C LEU A 59 -15.90 -7.27 24.92
N ARG A 60 -17.21 -7.57 24.98
CA ARG A 60 -17.74 -8.67 25.80
C ARG A 60 -17.18 -10.01 25.35
N ALA A 61 -17.09 -10.25 24.05
CA ALA A 61 -16.53 -11.48 23.51
C ALA A 61 -15.03 -11.67 23.87
N LEU A 62 -14.28 -10.57 24.00
CA LEU A 62 -12.90 -10.58 24.50
C LEU A 62 -12.79 -10.89 26.01
N GLY A 63 -13.87 -10.71 26.78
CA GLY A 63 -13.91 -10.97 28.22
C GLY A 63 -14.02 -9.73 29.11
N TYR A 64 -14.22 -8.54 28.52
CA TYR A 64 -14.43 -7.32 29.30
C TYR A 64 -15.88 -7.23 29.82
N ASN A 65 -16.04 -6.82 31.08
CA ASN A 65 -17.34 -6.48 31.66
C ASN A 65 -17.67 -4.98 31.45
N ASN A 66 -18.85 -4.51 31.89
CA ASN A 66 -19.26 -3.11 31.70
C ASN A 66 -18.32 -2.13 32.40
N GLU A 67 -17.97 -2.41 33.65
CA GLU A 67 -17.18 -1.51 34.49
C GLU A 67 -15.76 -1.34 33.92
N GLU A 68 -15.13 -2.44 33.52
CA GLU A 68 -13.82 -2.45 32.87
C GLU A 68 -13.87 -1.68 31.56
N MET A 69 -14.89 -1.91 30.72
CA MET A 69 -15.07 -1.13 29.50
C MET A 69 -15.19 0.37 29.80
N LEU A 70 -16.00 0.76 30.78
CA LEU A 70 -16.17 2.16 31.11
C LEU A 70 -14.88 2.79 31.66
N ASN A 71 -14.16 2.08 32.53
CA ASN A 71 -12.90 2.53 33.13
C ASN A 71 -11.76 2.64 32.10
N GLU A 72 -11.78 1.83 31.04
CA GLU A 72 -10.78 1.87 29.98
C GLU A 72 -10.92 3.09 29.05
N PHE A 73 -12.16 3.56 28.83
CA PHE A 73 -12.46 4.61 27.84
C PHE A 73 -12.78 5.97 28.45
N PHE A 74 -13.17 6.02 29.72
CA PHE A 74 -13.54 7.25 30.41
C PHE A 74 -12.69 7.47 31.65
N ASP A 75 -12.34 8.72 31.90
CA ASP A 75 -11.85 9.12 33.20
C ASP A 75 -13.03 9.20 34.19
N ILE A 76 -12.79 8.78 35.44
CA ILE A 76 -13.83 8.73 36.48
C ILE A 76 -13.76 10.00 37.34
N ASN A 77 -14.92 10.59 37.62
CA ASN A 77 -15.11 11.60 38.66
C ASN A 77 -15.66 10.92 39.92
N THR A 78 -14.94 11.01 41.03
CA THR A 78 -15.39 10.48 42.33
C THR A 78 -16.23 11.53 43.05
N PHE A 79 -17.43 11.13 43.47
CA PHE A 79 -18.34 11.94 44.28
C PHE A 79 -18.53 11.27 45.64
N HIS A 80 -18.22 11.99 46.71
CA HIS A 80 -18.50 11.55 48.09
C HIS A 80 -19.88 12.06 48.52
N ILE A 81 -20.77 11.13 48.85
CA ILE A 81 -22.16 11.45 49.19
C ILE A 81 -22.22 11.85 50.66
N LEU A 82 -22.59 13.12 50.94
CA LEU A 82 -22.78 13.59 52.30
C LEU A 82 -24.21 13.29 52.80
N PRO A 83 -24.44 13.34 54.14
CA PRO A 83 -25.76 13.19 54.72
C PRO A 83 -26.79 14.14 54.12
N GLU A 84 -28.06 13.75 54.21
CA GLU A 84 -29.18 14.46 53.60
C GLU A 84 -29.22 15.94 54.01
N GLY A 85 -29.07 16.84 53.02
CA GLY A 85 -29.05 18.29 53.21
C GLY A 85 -27.67 18.96 53.18
N GLU A 86 -26.56 18.20 53.20
CA GLU A 86 -25.18 18.74 53.14
C GLU A 86 -24.54 18.71 51.74
N GLY A 87 -25.26 18.21 50.72
CA GLY A 87 -24.82 18.17 49.33
C GLY A 87 -23.98 16.93 48.97
N VAL A 88 -23.10 17.09 47.98
CA VAL A 88 -22.14 16.06 47.54
C VAL A 88 -20.76 16.72 47.39
N GLN A 89 -19.67 15.99 47.66
CA GLN A 89 -18.31 16.48 47.40
C GLN A 89 -17.71 15.82 46.16
N LEU A 90 -17.30 16.63 45.17
CA LEU A 90 -16.60 16.18 43.98
C LEU A 90 -15.09 16.28 44.19
N GLU A 91 -14.35 15.19 43.92
CA GLU A 91 -12.88 15.27 43.79
C GLU A 91 -12.51 16.12 42.57
N LEU A 92 -11.89 17.27 42.82
CA LEU A 92 -11.74 18.31 41.82
C LEU A 92 -10.49 18.09 40.96
N VAL A 93 -10.69 17.85 39.67
CA VAL A 93 -9.65 17.99 38.65
C VAL A 93 -9.90 19.28 37.87
N ALA A 94 -9.16 20.33 38.19
CA ALA A 94 -9.41 21.69 37.68
C ALA A 94 -9.47 21.79 36.14
N GLU A 95 -8.72 20.97 35.41
CA GLU A 95 -8.75 20.97 33.93
C GLU A 95 -10.07 20.44 33.36
N ARG A 96 -10.76 19.53 34.07
CA ARG A 96 -12.01 18.90 33.60
C ARG A 96 -13.17 19.89 33.50
N LEU A 97 -13.14 20.93 34.32
CA LEU A 97 -14.16 22.00 34.34
C LEU A 97 -13.97 23.03 33.22
N ARG A 98 -12.89 22.94 32.44
CA ARG A 98 -12.60 23.93 31.39
C ARG A 98 -13.72 23.96 30.36
N GLY A 99 -14.29 25.14 30.13
CA GLY A 99 -15.32 25.34 29.13
C GLY A 99 -16.72 24.90 29.55
N GLU A 100 -16.89 24.31 30.75
CA GLU A 100 -18.21 24.07 31.35
C GLU A 100 -18.82 25.37 31.91
N THR A 101 -20.14 25.36 32.08
CA THR A 101 -20.91 26.41 32.74
C THR A 101 -21.60 25.79 33.95
N LEU A 102 -21.25 26.23 35.15
CA LEU A 102 -21.82 25.71 36.39
C LEU A 102 -23.05 26.53 36.79
N GLY A 103 -24.07 25.86 37.32
CA GLY A 103 -25.29 26.49 37.85
C GLY A 103 -25.14 27.11 39.24
N PHE A 104 -23.96 27.01 39.84
CA PHE A 104 -23.64 27.47 41.19
C PHE A 104 -22.29 28.21 41.22
N ASP A 105 -22.07 28.99 42.27
CA ASP A 105 -20.82 29.73 42.47
C ASP A 105 -19.69 28.77 42.84
N LEU A 106 -18.56 28.90 42.16
CA LEU A 106 -17.36 28.12 42.45
C LEU A 106 -16.41 28.98 43.29
N ALA A 107 -16.34 28.67 44.58
CA ALA A 107 -15.60 29.42 45.58
C ALA A 107 -14.50 28.60 46.27
N ASP A 108 -13.43 29.28 46.66
CA ASP A 108 -12.37 28.79 47.53
C ASP A 108 -12.55 29.42 48.92
N GLY A 109 -13.22 28.68 49.83
CA GLY A 109 -13.71 29.26 51.09
C GLY A 109 -14.64 30.45 50.83
N ASP A 110 -14.29 31.62 51.36
CA ASP A 110 -15.07 32.86 51.18
C ASP A 110 -14.80 33.57 49.83
N LYS A 111 -13.87 33.07 49.02
CA LYS A 111 -13.42 33.73 47.78
C LYS A 111 -14.01 33.06 46.54
N VAL A 112 -15.02 33.68 45.96
CA VAL A 112 -15.62 33.24 44.68
C VAL A 112 -14.60 33.39 43.54
N ILE A 113 -14.28 32.29 42.87
CA ILE A 113 -13.39 32.25 41.69
C ILE A 113 -14.23 32.42 40.42
N VAL A 114 -15.38 31.76 40.34
CA VAL A 114 -16.30 31.84 39.20
C VAL A 114 -17.73 31.97 39.71
N GLU A 115 -18.44 33.00 39.27
CA GLU A 115 -19.88 33.18 39.56
C GLU A 115 -20.73 32.21 38.72
N ALA A 116 -21.89 31.82 39.25
CA ALA A 116 -22.87 30.97 38.59
C ALA A 116 -23.25 31.49 37.20
N GLY A 117 -23.40 30.56 36.25
CA GLY A 117 -23.77 30.86 34.87
C GLY A 117 -22.64 31.43 33.99
N LYS A 118 -21.44 31.69 34.55
CA LYS A 118 -20.27 32.07 33.74
C LYS A 118 -19.49 30.84 33.29
N ARG A 119 -19.05 30.87 32.03
CA ARG A 119 -18.22 29.82 31.45
C ARG A 119 -16.81 29.83 32.05
N ILE A 120 -16.31 28.65 32.42
CA ILE A 120 -14.99 28.50 33.03
C ILE A 120 -13.90 28.68 31.96
N THR A 121 -13.04 29.68 32.14
CA THR A 121 -11.94 30.01 31.20
C THR A 121 -10.61 29.43 31.68
N ALA A 122 -9.60 29.42 30.80
CA ALA A 122 -8.24 29.00 31.15
C ALA A 122 -7.63 29.80 32.32
N ARG A 123 -8.06 31.05 32.52
CA ARG A 123 -7.64 31.87 33.68
C ARG A 123 -8.20 31.31 34.99
N HIS A 124 -9.47 30.91 35.01
CA HIS A 124 -10.12 30.34 36.18
C HIS A 124 -9.51 28.98 36.55
N VAL A 125 -9.20 28.14 35.55
CA VAL A 125 -8.49 26.86 35.76
C VAL A 125 -7.13 27.07 36.42
N LYS A 126 -6.34 28.06 35.98
CA LYS A 126 -5.04 28.39 36.62
C LYS A 126 -5.22 28.88 38.06
N GLN A 127 -6.28 29.64 38.33
CA GLN A 127 -6.58 30.09 39.69
C GLN A 127 -6.98 28.93 40.60
N LEU A 128 -7.73 27.96 40.09
CA LEU A 128 -8.09 26.72 40.80
C LEU A 128 -6.90 25.80 41.07
N GLN A 129 -5.99 25.67 40.09
CA GLN A 129 -4.75 24.92 40.30
C GLN A 129 -3.85 25.61 41.34
N ALA A 130 -3.83 26.95 41.37
CA ALA A 130 -3.06 27.72 42.34
C ALA A 130 -3.63 27.70 43.76
N SER A 131 -4.96 27.52 43.92
CA SER A 131 -5.58 27.37 45.24
C SER A 131 -5.40 25.97 45.84
N GLY A 132 -5.08 24.96 45.03
CA GLY A 132 -4.79 23.60 45.51
C GLY A 132 -6.00 22.87 46.12
N ILE A 133 -7.22 23.25 45.74
CA ILE A 133 -8.46 22.64 46.21
C ILE A 133 -8.53 21.18 45.73
N ALA A 134 -8.64 20.25 46.67
CA ALA A 134 -8.74 18.82 46.38
C ALA A 134 -10.19 18.33 46.17
N ALA A 135 -11.15 18.93 46.89
CA ALA A 135 -12.56 18.57 46.81
C ALA A 135 -13.44 19.82 46.76
N LEU A 136 -14.49 19.78 45.94
CA LEU A 136 -15.45 20.85 45.74
C LEU A 136 -16.83 20.39 46.24
N ALA A 137 -17.45 21.16 47.14
CA ALA A 137 -18.85 20.93 47.51
C ALA A 137 -19.76 21.35 46.35
N VAL A 138 -20.55 20.41 45.85
CA VAL A 138 -21.50 20.58 44.75
C VAL A 138 -22.92 20.25 45.21
N PRO A 139 -23.94 20.94 44.67
CA PRO A 139 -25.33 20.63 44.99
C PRO A 139 -25.75 19.26 44.44
N ASP A 140 -26.75 18.63 45.07
CA ASP A 140 -27.31 17.34 44.65
C ASP A 140 -27.73 17.35 43.17
N ASP A 141 -28.32 18.47 42.71
CA ASP A 141 -28.76 18.69 41.33
C ASP A 141 -27.64 18.53 40.28
N TYR A 142 -26.37 18.73 40.66
CA TYR A 142 -25.24 18.58 39.73
C TYR A 142 -24.90 17.11 39.46
N LEU A 143 -25.17 16.23 40.43
CA LEU A 143 -24.95 14.79 40.30
C LEU A 143 -26.08 14.10 39.52
N VAL A 144 -27.31 14.63 39.62
CA VAL A 144 -28.46 14.12 38.87
C VAL A 144 -28.22 14.24 37.37
N GLY A 145 -28.47 13.16 36.62
CA GLY A 145 -28.23 13.07 35.18
C GLY A 145 -26.78 12.73 34.79
N ARG A 146 -25.86 12.60 35.75
CA ARG A 146 -24.53 12.02 35.49
C ARG A 146 -24.64 10.49 35.38
N ILE A 147 -23.72 9.88 34.65
CA ILE A 147 -23.75 8.45 34.30
C ILE A 147 -22.80 7.69 35.23
N LEU A 148 -23.27 6.59 35.81
CA LEU A 148 -22.49 5.72 36.70
C LEU A 148 -21.39 4.97 35.96
N SER A 149 -20.22 4.87 36.59
CA SER A 149 -19.05 4.13 36.07
C SER A 149 -19.04 2.64 36.45
N HIS A 150 -19.64 2.28 37.58
CA HIS A 150 -19.65 0.92 38.14
C HIS A 150 -21.00 0.60 38.80
N ASP A 151 -21.22 -0.68 39.09
CA ASP A 151 -22.39 -1.17 39.81
C ASP A 151 -22.35 -0.67 41.26
N VAL A 152 -23.44 -0.05 41.73
CA VAL A 152 -23.56 0.41 43.11
C VAL A 152 -24.38 -0.61 43.90
N VAL A 153 -23.74 -1.24 44.89
CA VAL A 153 -24.36 -2.27 45.73
C VAL A 153 -24.48 -1.77 47.17
N ASP A 154 -25.54 -2.20 47.86
CA ASP A 154 -25.65 -2.00 49.31
C ASP A 154 -24.76 -3.02 50.03
N ALA A 155 -23.78 -2.53 50.79
CA ALA A 155 -22.82 -3.36 51.51
C ALA A 155 -23.47 -4.26 52.58
N ASN A 156 -24.66 -3.91 53.08
CA ASN A 156 -25.34 -4.65 54.14
C ASN A 156 -26.25 -5.76 53.60
N THR A 157 -26.94 -5.51 52.49
CA THR A 157 -27.92 -6.44 51.91
C THR A 157 -27.36 -7.21 50.72
N GLY A 158 -26.31 -6.70 50.07
CA GLY A 158 -25.79 -7.21 48.81
C GLY A 158 -26.71 -6.95 47.62
N GLU A 159 -27.76 -6.11 47.79
CA GLU A 159 -28.67 -5.75 46.71
C GLU A 159 -28.03 -4.72 45.77
N LEU A 160 -28.25 -4.92 44.47
CA LEU A 160 -27.76 -4.02 43.42
C LEU A 160 -28.70 -2.83 43.30
N LEU A 161 -28.25 -1.65 43.75
CA LEU A 161 -29.04 -0.42 43.78
C LEU A 161 -29.11 0.26 42.41
N ALA A 162 -28.01 0.24 41.65
CA ALA A 162 -27.93 0.77 40.29
C ALA A 162 -26.84 0.05 39.48
N GLN A 163 -27.04 -0.07 38.17
CA GLN A 163 -26.08 -0.72 37.27
C GLN A 163 -25.09 0.28 36.69
N ALA A 164 -23.90 -0.20 36.34
CA ALA A 164 -22.94 0.55 35.56
C ALA A 164 -23.60 1.02 34.25
N ASN A 165 -23.34 2.28 33.88
CA ASN A 165 -23.95 3.00 32.73
C ASN A 165 -25.38 3.54 32.93
N ASP A 166 -25.99 3.37 34.10
CA ASP A 166 -27.27 4.02 34.44
C ASP A 166 -27.07 5.53 34.72
N GLU A 167 -28.10 6.33 34.44
CA GLU A 167 -28.14 7.75 34.83
C GLU A 167 -28.63 7.88 36.27
N ILE A 168 -27.94 8.69 37.07
CA ILE A 168 -28.30 8.94 38.47
C ILE A 168 -29.60 9.75 38.50
N THR A 169 -30.66 9.14 39.04
CA THR A 169 -31.93 9.81 39.34
C THR A 169 -31.98 10.27 40.80
N GLU A 170 -32.89 11.20 41.12
CA GLU A 170 -33.12 11.63 42.51
C GLU A 170 -33.49 10.45 43.43
N GLU A 171 -34.26 9.49 42.92
CA GLU A 171 -34.64 8.27 43.65
C GLU A 171 -33.42 7.39 43.96
N GLN A 172 -32.53 7.19 42.97
CA GLN A 172 -31.30 6.44 43.17
C GLN A 172 -30.37 7.13 44.17
N LEU A 173 -30.25 8.46 44.12
CA LEU A 173 -29.44 9.21 45.08
C LEU A 173 -29.94 9.04 46.52
N GLN A 174 -31.26 9.05 46.73
CA GLN A 174 -31.85 8.75 48.04
C GLN A 174 -31.58 7.31 48.49
N ASN A 175 -31.62 6.34 47.56
CA ASN A 175 -31.32 4.95 47.87
C ASN A 175 -29.84 4.76 48.23
N PHE A 176 -28.91 5.45 47.56
CA PHE A 176 -27.49 5.44 47.91
C PHE A 176 -27.25 6.01 49.33
N ARG A 177 -27.94 7.10 49.69
CA ARG A 177 -27.89 7.66 51.06
C ARG A 177 -28.44 6.68 52.10
N LYS A 178 -29.57 6.02 51.83
CA LYS A 178 -30.18 5.02 52.74
C LYS A 178 -29.29 3.81 52.95
N ALA A 179 -28.60 3.37 51.91
CA ALA A 179 -27.66 2.25 51.96
C ALA A 179 -26.31 2.62 52.58
N GLY A 180 -26.02 3.91 52.79
CA GLY A 180 -24.76 4.37 53.35
C GLY A 180 -23.58 4.24 52.38
N VAL A 181 -23.80 4.50 51.09
CA VAL A 181 -22.73 4.49 50.08
C VAL A 181 -21.89 5.77 50.22
N ASP A 182 -20.62 5.62 50.60
CA ASP A 182 -19.72 6.76 50.85
C ASP A 182 -19.31 7.50 49.57
N ALA A 183 -19.02 6.76 48.49
CA ALA A 183 -18.52 7.31 47.25
C ALA A 183 -19.14 6.65 46.02
N VAL A 184 -19.40 7.45 44.98
CA VAL A 184 -19.93 7.02 43.70
C VAL A 184 -19.09 7.61 42.57
N GLY A 185 -18.71 6.75 41.62
CA GLY A 185 -17.92 7.15 40.45
C GLY A 185 -18.81 7.43 39.25
N THR A 186 -18.63 8.58 38.60
CA THR A 186 -19.34 8.94 37.36
C THR A 186 -18.39 9.15 36.19
N LEU A 187 -18.89 8.94 34.98
CA LEU A 187 -18.10 9.15 33.75
C LEU A 187 -17.85 10.64 33.51
N TRP A 188 -16.61 11.01 33.23
CA TRP A 188 -16.29 12.35 32.75
C TRP A 188 -16.65 12.49 31.26
N VAL A 189 -17.80 13.13 31.03
CA VAL A 189 -18.36 13.38 29.70
C VAL A 189 -18.55 14.89 29.49
N ASN A 190 -18.19 15.37 28.30
CA ASN A 190 -18.34 16.75 27.85
C ASN A 190 -18.76 16.78 26.38
N ASP A 191 -19.67 17.68 26.01
CA ASP A 191 -20.19 17.84 24.65
C ASP A 191 -19.12 18.19 23.61
N LEU A 192 -17.98 18.76 24.04
CA LEU A 192 -16.90 19.17 23.14
C LEU A 192 -15.74 18.16 23.09
N ASP A 193 -15.15 17.85 24.25
CA ASP A 193 -13.84 17.19 24.34
C ASP A 193 -13.89 15.67 24.63
N ARG A 194 -15.04 15.17 25.13
CA ARG A 194 -15.22 13.79 25.63
C ARG A 194 -16.67 13.33 25.47
N GLY A 195 -17.03 12.83 24.28
CA GLY A 195 -18.41 12.37 24.05
C GLY A 195 -18.77 11.02 24.73
N PRO A 196 -20.04 10.78 25.10
CA PRO A 196 -20.50 9.54 25.76
C PRO A 196 -20.69 8.37 24.77
N TYR A 197 -19.73 8.15 23.88
CA TYR A 197 -19.89 7.24 22.74
C TYR A 197 -20.10 5.77 23.14
N LEU A 198 -19.23 5.26 24.00
CA LEU A 198 -19.32 3.88 24.47
C LEU A 198 -20.52 3.67 25.40
N SER A 199 -20.87 4.69 26.21
CA SER A 199 -22.08 4.68 27.04
C SER A 199 -23.35 4.53 26.19
N ASN A 200 -23.49 5.34 25.13
CA ASN A 200 -24.58 5.23 24.17
C ASN A 200 -24.62 3.85 23.49
N THR A 201 -23.44 3.31 23.19
CA THR A 201 -23.30 1.99 22.55
C THR A 201 -23.76 0.86 23.48
N LEU A 202 -23.38 0.90 24.76
CA LEU A 202 -23.80 -0.07 25.77
C LEU A 202 -25.32 -0.08 25.98
N ARG A 203 -26.00 1.06 25.84
CA ARG A 203 -27.48 1.13 25.93
C ARG A 203 -28.19 0.46 24.75
N ILE A 204 -27.52 0.32 23.61
CA ILE A 204 -28.07 -0.32 22.40
C ILE A 204 -27.80 -1.83 22.41
N ASP A 205 -26.76 -2.27 23.12
CA ASP A 205 -26.34 -3.67 23.18
C ASP A 205 -27.35 -4.56 23.91
N PRO A 206 -27.94 -5.57 23.24
CA PRO A 206 -28.88 -6.49 23.88
C PRO A 206 -28.19 -7.57 24.73
N THR A 207 -26.85 -7.71 24.65
CA THR A 207 -26.10 -8.79 25.29
C THR A 207 -25.58 -8.37 26.67
N LYS A 208 -25.57 -9.31 27.62
CA LYS A 208 -25.05 -9.08 28.98
C LYS A 208 -23.85 -9.96 29.31
N THR A 209 -23.83 -11.19 28.77
CA THR A 209 -22.77 -12.16 29.04
C THR A 209 -21.83 -12.35 27.84
N GLN A 210 -20.59 -12.80 28.10
CA GLN A 210 -19.63 -13.16 27.04
C GLN A 210 -20.20 -14.23 26.10
N LEU A 211 -20.93 -15.21 26.63
CA LEU A 211 -21.52 -16.28 25.82
C LEU A 211 -22.58 -15.75 24.85
N GLU A 212 -23.48 -14.87 25.31
CA GLU A 212 -24.47 -14.23 24.44
C GLU A 212 -23.82 -13.40 23.34
N ALA A 213 -22.75 -12.66 23.67
CA ALA A 213 -21.99 -11.89 22.70
C ALA A 213 -21.34 -12.78 21.63
N LEU A 214 -20.69 -13.89 22.03
CA LEU A 214 -20.12 -14.89 21.11
C LEU A 214 -21.20 -15.53 20.22
N VAL A 215 -22.38 -15.82 20.79
CA VAL A 215 -23.52 -16.36 20.04
C VAL A 215 -24.04 -15.36 19.01
N GLU A 216 -24.09 -14.07 19.33
CA GLU A 216 -24.54 -13.05 18.39
C GLU A 216 -23.54 -12.84 17.24
N ILE A 217 -22.24 -12.89 17.54
CA ILE A 217 -21.19 -12.92 16.51
C ILE A 217 -21.33 -14.17 15.62
N TYR A 218 -21.58 -15.35 16.22
CA TYR A 218 -21.79 -16.60 15.49
C TYR A 218 -22.98 -16.51 14.54
N ARG A 219 -24.13 -16.03 15.01
CA ARG A 219 -25.35 -15.85 14.20
C ARG A 219 -25.14 -14.90 13.03
N MET A 220 -24.34 -13.86 13.21
CA MET A 220 -23.99 -12.91 12.15
C MET A 220 -23.05 -13.55 11.10
N MET A 221 -22.09 -14.35 11.53
CA MET A 221 -21.15 -15.03 10.63
C MET A 221 -21.78 -16.25 9.92
N ARG A 222 -22.69 -16.96 10.58
CA ARG A 222 -23.37 -18.15 10.07
C ARG A 222 -24.88 -18.05 10.30
N PRO A 223 -25.59 -17.25 9.48
CA PRO A 223 -27.02 -17.09 9.62
C PRO A 223 -27.73 -18.42 9.33
N GLY A 224 -28.56 -18.88 10.27
CA GLY A 224 -29.37 -20.10 10.15
C GLY A 224 -28.76 -21.36 10.76
N GLU A 225 -27.48 -21.35 11.16
CA GLU A 225 -26.90 -22.45 11.92
C GLU A 225 -27.18 -22.27 13.43
N PRO A 226 -27.64 -23.32 14.15
CA PRO A 226 -27.86 -23.22 15.59
C PRO A 226 -26.51 -23.02 16.31
N PRO A 227 -26.37 -21.98 17.14
CA PRO A 227 -25.11 -21.70 17.84
C PRO A 227 -24.95 -22.67 19.03
N THR A 228 -23.77 -23.28 19.14
CA THR A 228 -23.32 -23.97 20.36
C THR A 228 -22.17 -23.17 20.99
N LYS A 229 -21.97 -23.31 22.31
CA LYS A 229 -20.90 -22.62 23.04
C LYS A 229 -19.53 -22.87 22.40
N ASP A 230 -19.20 -24.14 22.16
CA ASP A 230 -17.90 -24.53 21.61
C ASP A 230 -17.72 -24.06 20.17
N ALA A 231 -18.77 -24.09 19.35
CA ALA A 231 -18.71 -23.61 17.97
C ALA A 231 -18.50 -22.09 17.91
N ALA A 232 -19.19 -21.33 18.78
CA ALA A 232 -19.05 -19.87 18.85
C ALA A 232 -17.66 -19.45 19.33
N GLN A 233 -17.15 -20.09 20.40
CA GLN A 233 -15.82 -19.80 20.93
C GLN A 233 -14.71 -20.16 19.93
N ASN A 234 -14.80 -21.33 19.28
CA ASN A 234 -13.84 -21.73 18.26
C ASN A 234 -13.91 -20.83 17.02
N LEU A 235 -15.10 -20.41 16.59
CA LEU A 235 -15.23 -19.48 15.48
C LEU A 235 -14.53 -18.16 15.79
N PHE A 236 -14.80 -17.56 16.95
CA PHE A 236 -14.20 -16.29 17.35
C PHE A 236 -12.67 -16.37 17.44
N HIS A 237 -12.13 -17.43 18.04
CA HIS A 237 -10.69 -17.68 18.09
C HIS A 237 -10.05 -17.70 16.68
N ASN A 238 -10.67 -18.47 15.78
CA ASN A 238 -10.20 -18.65 14.41
C ASN A 238 -10.30 -17.40 13.53
N LEU A 239 -11.07 -16.38 13.92
CA LEU A 239 -11.22 -15.16 13.13
C LEU A 239 -10.01 -14.24 13.25
N PHE A 240 -9.47 -14.06 14.46
CA PHE A 240 -8.49 -13.00 14.75
C PHE A 240 -7.22 -13.47 15.47
N PHE A 241 -7.28 -14.61 16.17
CA PHE A 241 -6.27 -15.01 17.16
C PHE A 241 -5.48 -16.26 16.79
N THR A 242 -5.64 -16.77 15.56
CA THR A 242 -4.96 -17.99 15.09
C THR A 242 -4.02 -17.69 13.92
N PHE A 243 -2.74 -18.04 14.04
CA PHE A 243 -1.69 -17.81 13.02
C PHE A 243 -1.97 -18.49 11.67
N GLU A 244 -2.72 -19.60 11.66
CA GLU A 244 -3.09 -20.29 10.42
C GLU A 244 -4.05 -19.46 9.56
N ARG A 245 -4.93 -18.67 10.18
CA ARG A 245 -6.05 -17.97 9.52
C ARG A 245 -5.89 -16.46 9.49
N TYR A 246 -5.22 -15.88 10.48
CA TYR A 246 -5.01 -14.46 10.61
C TYR A 246 -3.52 -14.13 10.60
N ASP A 247 -3.14 -13.12 9.84
CA ASP A 247 -1.76 -12.68 9.65
C ASP A 247 -1.76 -11.20 9.25
N LEU A 248 -1.23 -10.33 10.10
CA LEU A 248 -1.00 -8.92 9.78
C LEU A 248 0.22 -8.73 8.87
N SER A 249 1.12 -9.71 8.77
CA SER A 249 2.50 -9.58 8.30
C SER A 249 3.33 -8.58 9.11
N THR A 250 4.64 -8.63 8.94
CA THR A 250 5.57 -7.65 9.54
C THR A 250 5.24 -6.22 9.13
N VAL A 251 4.80 -6.01 7.89
CA VAL A 251 4.41 -4.70 7.36
C VAL A 251 3.15 -4.18 8.05
N GLY A 252 2.14 -5.04 8.21
CA GLY A 252 0.90 -4.63 8.86
C GLY A 252 1.09 -4.32 10.33
N ARG A 253 1.92 -5.11 11.02
CA ARG A 253 2.28 -4.83 12.42
C ARG A 253 3.06 -3.53 12.58
N MET A 254 4.05 -3.29 11.71
CA MET A 254 4.79 -2.02 11.70
C MET A 254 3.87 -0.81 11.52
N LYS A 255 2.97 -0.87 10.53
CA LYS A 255 2.02 0.20 10.27
C LYS A 255 1.04 0.39 11.42
N PHE A 256 0.53 -0.72 11.96
CA PHE A 256 -0.38 -0.72 13.10
C PHE A 256 0.26 -0.02 14.30
N ASN A 257 1.47 -0.44 14.69
CA ASN A 257 2.17 0.10 15.83
C ASN A 257 2.48 1.60 15.66
N ARG A 258 3.03 2.00 14.51
CA ARG A 258 3.30 3.42 14.23
C ARG A 258 2.03 4.28 14.29
N ARG A 259 0.92 3.79 13.73
CA ARG A 259 -0.32 4.56 13.66
C ARG A 259 -1.03 4.69 15.01
N VAL A 260 -0.90 3.68 15.87
CA VAL A 260 -1.39 3.69 17.26
C VAL A 260 -0.48 4.53 18.18
N GLY A 261 0.76 4.81 17.76
CA GLY A 261 1.73 5.58 18.55
C GLY A 261 2.65 4.73 19.42
N ARG A 262 2.78 3.43 19.13
CA ARG A 262 3.72 2.54 19.80
C ARG A 262 5.14 2.73 19.22
N LYS A 263 6.15 2.68 20.10
CA LYS A 263 7.57 2.83 19.72
C LYS A 263 8.13 1.61 18.99
N GLU A 264 7.56 0.44 19.25
CA GLU A 264 8.01 -0.82 18.67
C GLU A 264 7.58 -0.96 17.21
N VAL A 265 8.53 -1.30 16.33
CA VAL A 265 8.26 -1.49 14.90
C VAL A 265 7.83 -2.93 14.60
N THR A 266 8.34 -3.88 15.39
CA THR A 266 8.07 -5.31 15.25
C THR A 266 7.05 -5.78 16.29
N GLY A 267 6.42 -6.92 16.05
CA GLY A 267 5.50 -7.55 16.98
C GLY A 267 4.90 -8.81 16.37
N GLU A 268 3.96 -9.41 17.08
CA GLU A 268 3.32 -10.66 16.66
C GLU A 268 2.37 -10.45 15.46
N ALA A 269 2.24 -11.49 14.64
CA ALA A 269 1.45 -11.44 13.40
C ALA A 269 -0.07 -11.47 13.64
N VAL A 270 -0.52 -12.11 14.73
CA VAL A 270 -1.93 -12.12 15.16
C VAL A 270 -2.25 -10.88 16.00
N LEU A 271 -3.53 -10.56 16.14
CA LEU A 271 -3.97 -9.52 17.08
C LEU A 271 -3.78 -10.01 18.52
N TYR A 272 -3.38 -9.09 19.41
CA TYR A 272 -3.18 -9.35 20.82
C TYR A 272 -4.20 -8.61 21.70
N ASP A 273 -4.72 -9.30 22.71
CA ASP A 273 -5.55 -8.76 23.78
C ASP A 273 -5.25 -9.48 25.11
N SER A 274 -4.87 -8.71 26.12
CA SER A 274 -4.41 -9.22 27.41
C SER A 274 -5.44 -10.08 28.13
N LYS A 275 -6.71 -9.65 28.15
CA LYS A 275 -7.82 -10.41 28.76
C LYS A 275 -8.08 -11.72 28.03
N TYR A 276 -8.23 -11.66 26.71
CA TYR A 276 -8.57 -12.85 25.93
C TYR A 276 -7.50 -13.95 26.02
N PHE A 277 -6.22 -13.58 25.97
CA PHE A 277 -5.12 -14.55 26.10
C PHE A 277 -4.80 -14.91 27.56
N GLY A 278 -5.08 -14.03 28.52
CA GLY A 278 -4.86 -14.27 29.95
C GLY A 278 -5.75 -15.36 30.54
N GLU A 279 -6.97 -15.54 30.03
CA GLU A 279 -7.86 -16.62 30.45
C GLU A 279 -7.46 -18.00 29.90
N ARG A 280 -6.56 -18.04 28.91
CA ARG A 280 -6.18 -19.27 28.20
C ARG A 280 -4.93 -19.89 28.78
N ASN A 281 -4.94 -21.23 28.89
CA ASN A 281 -3.86 -22.00 29.51
C ASN A 281 -2.88 -22.64 28.53
N ASP A 282 -3.01 -22.37 27.22
CA ASP A 282 -2.09 -22.90 26.21
C ASP A 282 -0.71 -22.21 26.25
N GLU A 283 0.34 -22.94 25.83
CA GLU A 283 1.73 -22.45 25.88
C GLU A 283 1.93 -21.20 25.02
N GLU A 284 1.22 -21.12 23.90
CA GLU A 284 1.26 -19.98 22.98
C GLU A 284 0.68 -18.71 23.62
N SER A 285 -0.49 -18.81 24.25
CA SER A 285 -1.11 -17.70 25.00
C SER A 285 -0.19 -17.20 26.13
N LYS A 286 0.42 -18.11 26.89
CA LYS A 286 1.38 -17.75 27.95
C LYS A 286 2.59 -17.00 27.40
N ARG A 287 3.11 -17.42 26.24
CA ARG A 287 4.21 -16.74 25.56
C ARG A 287 3.80 -15.32 25.17
N LEU A 288 2.62 -15.16 24.55
CA LEU A 288 2.10 -13.86 24.12
C LEU A 288 1.92 -12.89 25.29
N VAL A 289 1.30 -13.34 26.38
CA VAL A 289 1.08 -12.53 27.58
C VAL A 289 2.40 -12.12 28.23
N SER A 290 3.38 -13.03 28.32
CA SER A 290 4.70 -12.70 28.86
C SER A 290 5.48 -11.66 28.05
N THR A 291 5.21 -11.59 26.74
CA THR A 291 5.92 -10.69 25.81
C THR A 291 5.24 -9.32 25.73
N HIS A 292 3.91 -9.29 25.66
CA HIS A 292 3.14 -8.07 25.37
C HIS A 292 2.44 -7.45 26.60
N GLY A 293 2.45 -8.13 27.75
CA GLY A 293 1.89 -7.60 29.00
C GLY A 293 0.41 -7.23 28.90
N ASP A 294 -0.01 -6.16 29.56
CA ASP A 294 -1.43 -5.77 29.69
C ASP A 294 -1.99 -4.99 28.47
N GLY A 295 -1.30 -5.00 27.33
CA GLY A 295 -1.74 -4.29 26.12
C GLY A 295 -2.93 -4.92 25.39
N SER A 296 -3.61 -4.12 24.56
CA SER A 296 -4.65 -4.62 23.64
C SER A 296 -4.66 -3.84 22.32
N ASP A 297 -4.52 -4.56 21.21
CA ASP A 297 -4.58 -3.99 19.87
C ASP A 297 -5.96 -3.40 19.56
N ILE A 298 -7.03 -4.11 19.93
CA ILE A 298 -8.39 -3.72 19.60
C ILE A 298 -8.82 -2.49 20.41
N LEU A 299 -8.51 -2.46 21.71
CA LEU A 299 -8.81 -1.30 22.56
C LEU A 299 -8.06 -0.06 22.08
N ASP A 300 -6.78 -0.19 21.75
CA ASP A 300 -5.97 0.94 21.28
C ASP A 300 -6.54 1.56 19.99
N VAL A 301 -7.01 0.72 19.05
CA VAL A 301 -7.66 1.21 17.82
C VAL A 301 -8.93 1.99 18.13
N ILE A 302 -9.75 1.49 19.04
CA ILE A 302 -11.00 2.16 19.45
C ILE A 302 -10.66 3.47 20.17
N LYS A 303 -9.66 3.49 21.06
CA LYS A 303 -9.21 4.70 21.76
C LYS A 303 -8.75 5.77 20.77
N VAL A 304 -7.92 5.43 19.80
CA VAL A 304 -7.47 6.37 18.76
C VAL A 304 -8.66 6.86 17.91
N LEU A 305 -9.60 5.98 17.54
CA LEU A 305 -10.80 6.38 16.81
C LEU A 305 -11.66 7.37 17.61
N THR A 306 -11.80 7.14 18.92
CA THR A 306 -12.50 8.05 19.85
C THR A 306 -11.78 9.39 19.99
N GLU A 307 -10.45 9.41 20.07
CA GLU A 307 -9.67 10.65 20.10
C GLU A 307 -9.83 11.47 18.82
N ILE A 308 -9.80 10.82 17.64
CA ILE A 308 -10.10 11.48 16.36
C ILE A 308 -11.51 12.09 16.37
N ARG A 309 -12.50 11.35 16.88
CA ARG A 309 -13.89 11.84 16.98
C ARG A 309 -14.03 13.04 17.94
N ASN A 310 -13.24 13.07 19.02
CA ASN A 310 -13.12 14.19 19.96
C ASN A 310 -12.33 15.38 19.39
N GLY A 311 -11.84 15.29 18.14
CA GLY A 311 -11.07 16.36 17.49
C GLY A 311 -9.57 16.36 17.81
N ARG A 312 -9.08 15.35 18.54
CA ARG A 312 -7.64 15.16 18.84
C ARG A 312 -7.06 14.08 17.94
N GLY A 313 -6.56 14.50 16.78
CA GLY A 313 -5.92 13.61 15.82
C GLY A 313 -6.23 14.00 14.39
N VAL A 314 -5.62 13.27 13.46
CA VAL A 314 -5.84 13.44 12.02
C VAL A 314 -6.32 12.14 11.41
N VAL A 315 -7.08 12.26 10.33
CA VAL A 315 -7.55 11.14 9.54
C VAL A 315 -6.47 10.76 8.52
N ASP A 316 -6.42 9.49 8.13
CA ASP A 316 -5.42 9.01 7.18
C ASP A 316 -5.86 9.26 5.74
N ASP A 317 -4.89 9.59 4.87
CA ASP A 317 -5.12 9.65 3.44
C ASP A 317 -4.77 8.31 2.76
N ILE A 318 -5.75 7.68 2.11
CA ILE A 318 -5.58 6.39 1.43
C ILE A 318 -4.65 6.49 0.21
N ASP A 319 -4.51 7.67 -0.38
CA ASP A 319 -3.74 7.93 -1.60
C ASP A 319 -2.27 8.18 -1.32
N HIS A 320 -1.93 8.54 -0.09
CA HIS A 320 -0.56 8.68 0.39
C HIS A 320 0.25 7.39 0.16
N LEU A 321 1.43 7.48 -0.44
CA LEU A 321 2.25 6.29 -0.76
C LEU A 321 2.76 5.53 0.48
N GLY A 322 2.71 6.12 1.67
CA GLY A 322 2.90 5.39 2.94
C GLY A 322 1.75 4.42 3.29
N ASN A 323 0.60 4.58 2.65
CA ASN A 323 -0.59 3.74 2.81
C ASN A 323 -0.79 2.76 1.64
N ARG A 324 -0.05 2.94 0.55
CA ARG A 324 -0.05 2.06 -0.64
C ARG A 324 1.26 1.29 -0.72
N ARG A 325 1.19 0.01 -1.09
CA ARG A 325 2.36 -0.87 -1.10
C ARG A 325 2.48 -1.55 -2.45
N VAL A 326 3.69 -1.65 -2.98
CA VAL A 326 3.98 -2.39 -4.20
C VAL A 326 4.27 -3.84 -3.84
N ARG A 327 3.55 -4.77 -4.46
CA ARG A 327 3.80 -6.21 -4.36
C ARG A 327 4.59 -6.64 -5.58
N SER A 328 5.73 -7.28 -5.36
CA SER A 328 6.54 -7.86 -6.42
C SER A 328 6.03 -9.24 -6.83
N VAL A 329 6.57 -9.78 -7.93
CA VAL A 329 6.24 -11.12 -8.43
C VAL A 329 6.51 -12.19 -7.36
N GLY A 330 7.60 -12.05 -6.59
CA GLY A 330 7.99 -13.00 -5.55
C GLY A 330 6.92 -13.15 -4.46
N GLU A 331 6.42 -12.03 -3.92
CA GLU A 331 5.39 -12.06 -2.88
C GLU A 331 4.06 -12.61 -3.40
N MET A 332 3.66 -12.25 -4.62
CA MET A 332 2.43 -12.78 -5.22
C MET A 332 2.53 -14.28 -5.47
N ALA A 333 3.68 -14.74 -5.98
CA ALA A 333 3.95 -16.16 -6.19
C ALA A 333 3.99 -16.93 -4.86
N GLU A 334 4.60 -16.38 -3.82
CA GLU A 334 4.62 -16.96 -2.47
C GLU A 334 3.20 -17.18 -1.93
N ASN A 335 2.33 -16.17 -2.06
CA ASN A 335 0.94 -16.30 -1.63
C ASN A 335 0.19 -17.43 -2.36
N VAL A 336 0.32 -17.50 -3.68
CA VAL A 336 -0.31 -18.55 -4.49
C VAL A 336 0.26 -19.92 -4.14
N PHE A 337 1.58 -19.99 -3.94
CA PHE A 337 2.25 -21.22 -3.51
C PHE A 337 1.74 -21.68 -2.15
N ARG A 338 1.60 -20.77 -1.18
CA ARG A 338 1.04 -21.04 0.15
C ARG A 338 -0.40 -21.54 0.06
N VAL A 339 -1.25 -20.95 -0.80
CA VAL A 339 -2.61 -21.47 -1.05
C VAL A 339 -2.55 -22.90 -1.59
N GLY A 340 -1.61 -23.20 -2.49
CA GLY A 340 -1.33 -24.55 -2.95
C GLY A 340 -0.94 -25.50 -1.82
N LEU A 341 -0.04 -25.06 -0.92
CA LEU A 341 0.40 -25.83 0.23
C LEU A 341 -0.73 -26.11 1.23
N VAL A 342 -1.58 -25.14 1.54
CA VAL A 342 -2.73 -25.34 2.45
C VAL A 342 -3.69 -26.41 1.89
N ARG A 343 -3.88 -26.47 0.56
CA ARG A 343 -4.68 -27.53 -0.08
C ARG A 343 -4.01 -28.91 0.06
N VAL A 344 -2.69 -28.97 -0.12
CA VAL A 344 -1.92 -30.21 0.07
C VAL A 344 -1.97 -30.65 1.53
N GLU A 345 -1.76 -29.73 2.47
CA GLU A 345 -1.79 -29.98 3.91
C GLU A 345 -3.14 -30.59 4.33
N ARG A 346 -4.26 -30.03 3.87
CA ARG A 346 -5.59 -30.57 4.16
C ARG A 346 -5.74 -32.02 3.66
N ALA A 347 -5.32 -32.29 2.42
CA ALA A 347 -5.39 -33.62 1.83
C ALA A 347 -4.47 -34.62 2.56
N VAL A 348 -3.30 -34.17 3.01
CA VAL A 348 -2.36 -34.98 3.80
C VAL A 348 -2.93 -35.27 5.18
N LYS A 349 -3.49 -34.27 5.89
CA LYS A 349 -4.15 -34.46 7.19
C LYS A 349 -5.29 -35.48 7.11
N GLU A 350 -6.12 -35.38 6.07
CA GLU A 350 -7.22 -36.32 5.83
C GLU A 350 -6.70 -37.75 5.56
N ARG A 351 -5.68 -37.92 4.71
CA ARG A 351 -5.07 -39.22 4.44
C ARG A 351 -4.42 -39.84 5.68
N LEU A 352 -3.69 -39.04 6.46
CA LEU A 352 -3.06 -39.50 7.70
C LEU A 352 -4.10 -39.93 8.74
N SER A 353 -5.27 -39.29 8.77
CA SER A 353 -6.35 -39.69 9.69
C SER A 353 -6.99 -41.04 9.35
N MET A 354 -6.93 -41.45 8.08
CA MET A 354 -7.50 -42.71 7.59
C MET A 354 -6.46 -43.83 7.43
N ALA A 355 -5.17 -43.52 7.58
CA ALA A 355 -4.08 -44.45 7.34
C ALA A 355 -3.83 -45.37 8.54
N GLU A 356 -3.85 -46.69 8.32
CA GLU A 356 -3.25 -47.64 9.25
C GLU A 356 -1.71 -47.49 9.22
N SER A 357 -1.05 -47.51 10.37
CA SER A 357 0.33 -47.03 10.58
C SER A 357 1.44 -47.76 9.81
N GLU A 358 1.16 -48.81 9.03
CA GLU A 358 2.20 -49.60 8.36
C GLU A 358 2.14 -49.46 6.83
N GLY A 359 3.23 -48.94 6.25
CA GLY A 359 3.52 -49.03 4.81
C GLY A 359 3.41 -47.74 3.98
N LEU A 360 2.94 -46.62 4.54
CA LEU A 360 2.81 -45.35 3.81
C LEU A 360 4.14 -44.59 3.70
N THR A 361 4.56 -44.30 2.47
CA THR A 361 5.73 -43.45 2.22
C THR A 361 5.31 -41.98 2.10
N PRO A 362 6.15 -41.00 2.52
CA PRO A 362 5.83 -39.57 2.38
C PRO A 362 5.51 -39.12 0.95
N GLN A 363 6.08 -39.81 -0.05
CA GLN A 363 5.83 -39.53 -1.46
C GLN A 363 4.40 -39.86 -1.88
N GLU A 364 3.74 -40.84 -1.25
CA GLU A 364 2.34 -41.20 -1.53
C GLU A 364 1.35 -40.21 -0.92
N LEU A 365 1.76 -39.52 0.15
CA LEU A 365 0.94 -38.51 0.81
C LEU A 365 0.91 -37.19 0.02
N ILE A 366 2.02 -36.81 -0.62
CA ILE A 366 2.18 -35.51 -1.27
C ILE A 366 1.85 -35.58 -2.75
N ASN A 367 0.83 -34.84 -3.17
CA ASN A 367 0.51 -34.64 -4.59
C ASN A 367 0.94 -33.23 -5.04
N ALA A 368 1.78 -33.15 -6.07
CA ALA A 368 2.25 -31.88 -6.62
C ALA A 368 1.21 -31.18 -7.51
N LYS A 369 0.20 -31.90 -8.02
CA LYS A 369 -0.79 -31.34 -8.98
C LYS A 369 -1.52 -30.10 -8.45
N PRO A 370 -2.02 -30.05 -7.21
CA PRO A 370 -2.72 -28.85 -6.69
C PRO A 370 -1.83 -27.61 -6.65
N VAL A 371 -0.55 -27.77 -6.30
CA VAL A 371 0.42 -26.67 -6.22
C VAL A 371 0.79 -26.20 -7.62
N ALA A 372 1.12 -27.14 -8.51
CA ALA A 372 1.45 -26.83 -9.90
C ALA A 372 0.29 -26.17 -10.65
N ALA A 373 -0.95 -26.62 -10.40
CA ALA A 373 -2.14 -26.02 -10.97
C ALA A 373 -2.34 -24.56 -10.50
N ALA A 374 -2.18 -24.30 -9.20
CA ALA A 374 -2.29 -22.94 -8.66
C ALA A 374 -1.24 -21.99 -9.24
N ILE A 375 0.02 -22.43 -9.37
CA ILE A 375 1.08 -21.64 -10.01
C ILE A 375 0.76 -21.39 -11.50
N LYS A 376 0.36 -22.44 -12.24
CA LYS A 376 0.02 -22.32 -13.67
C LYS A 376 -1.15 -21.37 -13.91
N GLU A 377 -2.17 -21.42 -13.06
CA GLU A 377 -3.29 -20.49 -13.11
C GLU A 377 -2.81 -19.05 -12.89
N PHE A 378 -1.95 -18.81 -11.90
CA PHE A 378 -1.41 -17.47 -11.65
C PHE A 378 -0.59 -16.93 -12.84
N PHE A 379 0.34 -17.69 -13.40
CA PHE A 379 1.14 -17.20 -14.54
C PHE A 379 0.39 -17.22 -15.88
N GLY A 380 -0.65 -18.05 -16.01
CA GLY A 380 -1.39 -18.20 -17.27
C GLY A 380 -2.59 -17.27 -17.42
N SER A 381 -3.38 -17.05 -16.36
CA SER A 381 -4.67 -16.34 -16.44
C SER A 381 -4.79 -15.11 -15.54
N SER A 382 -3.78 -14.81 -14.72
CA SER A 382 -3.80 -13.60 -13.89
C SER A 382 -3.79 -12.34 -14.73
N GLN A 383 -4.57 -11.33 -14.32
CA GLN A 383 -4.58 -10.00 -14.94
C GLN A 383 -3.23 -9.28 -14.90
N LEU A 384 -2.35 -9.69 -13.96
CA LEU A 384 -1.01 -9.14 -13.79
C LEU A 384 0.04 -9.88 -14.63
N SER A 385 -0.29 -11.07 -15.14
CA SER A 385 0.56 -11.80 -16.09
C SER A 385 0.17 -11.39 -17.50
N GLN A 386 0.85 -10.37 -18.02
CA GLN A 386 0.56 -9.78 -19.32
C GLN A 386 1.65 -10.15 -20.32
N PHE A 387 1.27 -10.26 -21.60
CA PHE A 387 2.26 -10.35 -22.67
C PHE A 387 3.12 -9.08 -22.66
N MET A 388 4.43 -9.27 -22.68
CA MET A 388 5.36 -8.15 -22.70
C MET A 388 5.21 -7.36 -24.00
N ASP A 389 5.24 -6.03 -23.87
CA ASP A 389 5.25 -5.11 -25.01
C ASP A 389 6.69 -5.06 -25.55
N GLN A 390 6.95 -5.72 -26.67
CA GLN A 390 8.26 -5.86 -27.32
C GLN A 390 8.30 -5.12 -28.66
N ASN A 391 7.62 -3.98 -28.75
CA ASN A 391 7.72 -3.12 -29.92
C ASN A 391 9.15 -2.58 -30.07
N ASN A 392 9.72 -2.08 -28.98
CA ASN A 392 11.06 -1.52 -28.93
C ASN A 392 11.66 -1.66 -27.52
N PRO A 393 12.98 -1.41 -27.33
CA PRO A 393 13.64 -1.62 -26.05
C PRO A 393 13.08 -0.76 -24.91
N LEU A 394 12.63 0.47 -25.20
CA LEU A 394 12.00 1.34 -24.20
C LEU A 394 10.67 0.77 -23.71
N SER A 395 9.86 0.22 -24.62
CA SER A 395 8.58 -0.42 -24.30
C SER A 395 8.78 -1.59 -23.32
N GLU A 396 9.82 -2.40 -23.52
CA GLU A 396 10.12 -3.51 -22.62
C GLU A 396 10.52 -3.02 -21.22
N VAL A 397 11.43 -2.05 -21.14
CA VAL A 397 11.93 -1.51 -19.85
C VAL A 397 10.79 -0.84 -19.08
N THR A 398 9.99 -0.03 -19.76
CA THR A 398 8.86 0.69 -19.14
C THR A 398 7.75 -0.26 -18.70
N HIS A 399 7.45 -1.31 -19.47
CA HIS A 399 6.48 -2.32 -19.07
C HIS A 399 6.94 -3.08 -17.81
N LYS A 400 8.22 -3.47 -17.72
CA LYS A 400 8.78 -4.14 -16.52
C LYS A 400 8.76 -3.24 -15.28
N ARG A 401 8.85 -1.91 -15.45
CA ARG A 401 8.84 -0.91 -14.36
C ARG A 401 7.46 -0.29 -14.08
N ARG A 402 6.39 -0.89 -14.62
CA ARG A 402 5.02 -0.43 -14.45
C ARG A 402 4.43 -0.89 -13.11
N VAL A 403 3.70 0.00 -12.45
CA VAL A 403 2.89 -0.28 -11.26
C VAL A 403 1.40 -0.14 -11.59
N SER A 404 0.58 -1.07 -11.09
CA SER A 404 -0.86 -1.12 -11.35
C SER A 404 -1.64 -1.18 -10.04
N ALA A 405 -2.66 -0.34 -9.92
CA ALA A 405 -3.67 -0.43 -8.85
C ALA A 405 -4.74 -1.50 -9.13
N LEU A 406 -4.78 -2.03 -10.35
CA LEU A 406 -5.69 -3.10 -10.77
C LEU A 406 -5.13 -4.48 -10.44
N GLY A 407 -6.01 -5.44 -10.17
CA GLY A 407 -5.66 -6.84 -9.95
C GLY A 407 -6.20 -7.41 -8.63
N PRO A 408 -5.86 -8.67 -8.29
CA PRO A 408 -6.34 -9.31 -7.07
C PRO A 408 -5.85 -8.57 -5.82
N GLY A 409 -6.79 -8.13 -4.97
CA GLY A 409 -6.52 -7.32 -3.78
C GLY A 409 -6.33 -5.82 -4.05
N GLY A 410 -6.42 -5.39 -5.30
CA GLY A 410 -6.43 -3.99 -5.72
C GLY A 410 -7.85 -3.46 -5.98
N LEU A 411 -7.92 -2.38 -6.76
CA LEU A 411 -9.17 -1.75 -7.19
C LEU A 411 -9.65 -2.34 -8.51
N THR A 412 -10.97 -2.29 -8.74
CA THR A 412 -11.53 -2.48 -10.08
C THR A 412 -11.73 -1.12 -10.73
N ARG A 413 -11.71 -1.07 -12.07
CA ARG A 413 -11.87 0.18 -12.84
C ARG A 413 -13.14 0.96 -12.47
N GLU A 414 -14.24 0.25 -12.24
CA GLU A 414 -15.55 0.80 -11.89
C GLU A 414 -15.62 1.35 -10.46
N ARG A 415 -14.84 0.79 -9.54
CA ARG A 415 -14.80 1.21 -8.13
C ARG A 415 -13.78 2.32 -7.89
N ALA A 416 -12.87 2.55 -8.84
CA ALA A 416 -11.86 3.59 -8.73
C ALA A 416 -12.49 4.96 -8.96
N GLY A 417 -12.64 5.72 -7.87
CA GLY A 417 -13.10 7.10 -7.90
C GLY A 417 -12.07 8.07 -8.51
N PHE A 418 -12.39 9.36 -8.47
CA PHE A 418 -11.48 10.42 -8.93
C PHE A 418 -10.23 10.53 -8.05
N GLU A 419 -10.40 10.45 -6.72
CA GLU A 419 -9.34 10.64 -5.72
C GLU A 419 -8.13 9.72 -5.98
N VAL A 420 -8.37 8.43 -6.21
CA VAL A 420 -7.31 7.44 -6.44
C VAL A 420 -6.55 7.59 -7.76
N ARG A 421 -7.11 8.34 -8.72
CA ARG A 421 -6.55 8.59 -10.05
C ARG A 421 -5.74 9.89 -10.10
N ASP A 422 -5.95 10.76 -9.13
CA ASP A 422 -5.29 12.05 -9.06
C ASP A 422 -3.81 11.91 -8.66
N VAL A 423 -3.04 12.96 -8.92
CA VAL A 423 -1.63 13.01 -8.54
C VAL A 423 -1.51 13.46 -7.09
N HIS A 424 -0.95 12.59 -6.24
CA HIS A 424 -0.68 12.91 -4.85
C HIS A 424 0.75 13.47 -4.68
N PRO A 425 1.01 14.46 -3.79
CA PRO A 425 2.35 15.01 -3.55
C PRO A 425 3.43 13.96 -3.26
N THR A 426 3.08 12.88 -2.57
CA THR A 426 4.02 11.78 -2.28
C THR A 426 4.51 11.01 -3.52
N HIS A 427 3.87 11.18 -4.68
CA HIS A 427 4.36 10.59 -5.93
C HIS A 427 5.72 11.16 -6.33
N TYR A 428 6.08 12.36 -5.86
CA TYR A 428 7.35 13.00 -6.12
C TYR A 428 8.53 12.04 -5.87
N GLY A 429 9.36 11.84 -6.90
CA GLY A 429 10.53 10.98 -6.83
C GLY A 429 10.26 9.47 -6.82
N ARG A 430 8.99 9.03 -6.80
CA ARG A 430 8.60 7.63 -6.58
C ARG A 430 7.81 7.06 -7.76
N VAL A 431 6.79 7.79 -8.19
CA VAL A 431 5.89 7.43 -9.29
C VAL A 431 5.85 8.59 -10.26
N CYS A 432 6.06 8.30 -11.54
CA CYS A 432 6.00 9.33 -12.57
C CYS A 432 4.57 9.84 -12.73
N THR A 433 4.43 11.16 -12.78
CA THR A 433 3.14 11.86 -12.93
C THR A 433 2.76 12.10 -14.39
N ILE A 434 3.70 11.87 -15.32
CA ILE A 434 3.52 12.09 -16.76
C ILE A 434 3.17 10.78 -17.47
N GLU A 435 3.87 9.68 -17.16
CA GLU A 435 3.71 8.40 -17.86
C GLU A 435 2.56 7.58 -17.26
N THR A 436 1.35 7.79 -17.79
CA THR A 436 0.15 6.98 -17.56
C THR A 436 -0.58 6.78 -18.88
N PRO A 437 -1.24 5.62 -19.12
CA PRO A 437 -2.10 5.45 -20.29
C PRO A 437 -3.28 6.41 -20.24
N GLU A 438 -3.66 6.93 -21.41
CA GLU A 438 -4.87 7.72 -21.59
C GLU A 438 -6.14 6.85 -21.52
N GLY A 439 -7.28 7.49 -21.31
CA GLY A 439 -8.58 6.84 -21.32
C GLY A 439 -8.95 6.16 -19.99
N PRO A 440 -9.63 5.00 -20.00
CA PRO A 440 -10.26 4.44 -18.80
C PRO A 440 -9.30 4.09 -17.66
N ASN A 441 -8.01 3.90 -17.96
CA ASN A 441 -6.98 3.49 -17.00
C ASN A 441 -6.11 4.64 -16.47
N ILE A 442 -6.41 5.89 -16.83
CA ILE A 442 -5.65 7.05 -16.37
C ILE A 442 -5.53 7.07 -14.83
N GLY A 443 -4.30 7.24 -14.33
CA GLY A 443 -3.95 7.27 -12.91
C GLY A 443 -3.94 5.90 -12.21
N LEU A 444 -4.49 4.84 -12.83
CA LEU A 444 -4.52 3.49 -12.25
C LEU A 444 -3.31 2.64 -12.63
N ILE A 445 -2.66 3.01 -13.73
CA ILE A 445 -1.43 2.41 -14.21
C ILE A 445 -0.41 3.55 -14.27
N ASN A 446 0.67 3.43 -13.52
CA ASN A 446 1.72 4.42 -13.49
C ASN A 446 3.08 3.75 -13.72
N SER A 447 4.08 4.56 -14.01
CA SER A 447 5.47 4.11 -14.18
C SER A 447 6.31 4.50 -12.97
N LEU A 448 7.24 3.64 -12.56
CA LEU A 448 8.20 4.01 -11.52
C LEU A 448 9.11 5.14 -12.01
N ALA A 449 9.40 6.09 -11.12
CA ALA A 449 10.37 7.13 -11.42
C ALA A 449 11.79 6.55 -11.61
N VAL A 450 12.71 7.33 -12.17
CA VAL A 450 14.06 6.86 -12.55
C VAL A 450 14.81 6.22 -11.36
N PHE A 451 14.89 6.93 -10.23
CA PHE A 451 15.66 6.48 -9.06
C PHE A 451 14.83 5.78 -7.98
N ALA A 452 13.52 5.64 -8.18
CA ALA A 452 12.63 5.01 -7.23
C ALA A 452 12.97 3.53 -7.05
N ARG A 453 12.91 3.03 -5.81
CA ARG A 453 13.03 1.61 -5.50
C ARG A 453 12.03 1.19 -4.43
N THR A 454 11.80 -0.11 -4.32
CA THR A 454 10.98 -0.69 -3.25
C THR A 454 11.86 -1.04 -2.06
N ASN A 455 11.46 -0.60 -0.87
CA ASN A 455 12.14 -0.96 0.37
C ASN A 455 11.82 -2.39 0.81
N GLN A 456 12.43 -2.86 1.90
CA GLN A 456 12.21 -4.20 2.45
C GLN A 456 10.75 -4.49 2.84
N TYR A 457 9.97 -3.45 3.12
CA TYR A 457 8.55 -3.55 3.45
C TYR A 457 7.63 -3.38 2.22
N GLY A 458 8.18 -3.19 1.01
CA GLY A 458 7.43 -2.98 -0.23
C GLY A 458 6.85 -1.56 -0.42
N PHE A 459 7.26 -0.57 0.37
CA PHE A 459 6.94 0.84 0.13
C PHE A 459 7.95 1.44 -0.86
N LEU A 460 7.51 2.44 -1.61
CA LEU A 460 8.39 3.17 -2.51
C LEU A 460 9.22 4.21 -1.75
N GLU A 461 10.52 4.18 -1.98
CA GLU A 461 11.49 5.12 -1.45
C GLU A 461 12.28 5.75 -2.59
N THR A 462 12.78 6.95 -2.32
CA THR A 462 13.52 7.76 -3.29
C THR A 462 14.77 8.33 -2.60
N PRO A 463 15.90 8.46 -3.32
CA PRO A 463 17.15 8.89 -2.70
C PRO A 463 17.21 10.40 -2.52
N TYR A 464 17.83 10.83 -1.43
CA TYR A 464 18.08 12.23 -1.12
C TYR A 464 19.52 12.42 -0.63
N ARG A 465 20.12 13.57 -0.93
CA ARG A 465 21.41 13.98 -0.38
C ARG A 465 21.22 14.60 0.99
N LYS A 466 22.03 14.20 1.96
CA LYS A 466 21.97 14.75 3.31
C LYS A 466 22.53 16.17 3.36
N VAL A 467 21.85 17.08 4.05
CA VAL A 467 22.28 18.46 4.29
C VAL A 467 22.59 18.63 5.77
N VAL A 468 23.79 19.12 6.08
CA VAL A 468 24.25 19.35 7.46
C VAL A 468 24.69 20.80 7.58
N ASP A 469 24.03 21.57 8.44
CA ASP A 469 24.30 22.99 8.70
C ASP A 469 24.40 23.85 7.41
N GLY A 470 23.51 23.59 6.45
CA GLY A 470 23.46 24.28 5.15
C GLY A 470 24.47 23.79 4.10
N LYS A 471 25.29 22.77 4.43
CA LYS A 471 26.19 22.11 3.48
C LYS A 471 25.56 20.84 2.91
N VAL A 472 25.48 20.75 1.59
CA VAL A 472 25.02 19.55 0.88
C VAL A 472 26.17 18.53 0.81
N THR A 473 25.92 17.32 1.31
CA THR A 473 26.90 16.22 1.32
C THR A 473 26.69 15.28 0.12
N ASP A 474 27.68 14.43 -0.17
CA ASP A 474 27.57 13.37 -1.18
C ASP A 474 26.99 12.07 -0.61
N ASP A 475 26.58 12.06 0.66
CA ASP A 475 25.92 10.93 1.29
C ASP A 475 24.45 10.86 0.88
N VAL A 476 24.02 9.68 0.43
CA VAL A 476 22.69 9.45 -0.15
C VAL A 476 21.90 8.51 0.74
N GLU A 477 20.75 8.99 1.22
CA GLU A 477 19.83 8.25 2.05
C GLU A 477 18.48 8.08 1.34
N TYR A 478 17.92 6.88 1.38
CA TYR A 478 16.61 6.62 0.77
C TYR A 478 15.52 6.82 1.81
N LEU A 479 14.56 7.68 1.51
CA LEU A 479 13.45 7.97 2.41
C LEU A 479 12.13 7.44 1.86
N SER A 480 11.39 6.74 2.72
CA SER A 480 10.02 6.36 2.42
C SER A 480 9.09 7.58 2.47
N ALA A 481 7.89 7.46 1.89
CA ALA A 481 6.90 8.54 1.95
C ALA A 481 6.45 8.86 3.39
N ILE A 482 6.64 7.95 4.34
CA ILE A 482 6.28 8.15 5.74
C ILE A 482 7.33 9.02 6.44
N GLU A 483 8.61 8.75 6.19
CA GLU A 483 9.73 9.48 6.78
C GLU A 483 9.89 10.87 6.17
N GLU A 484 9.58 11.04 4.88
CA GLU A 484 9.66 12.33 4.19
C GLU A 484 8.84 13.44 4.90
N ASN A 485 7.74 13.10 5.57
CA ASN A 485 6.88 14.09 6.24
C ASN A 485 7.52 14.75 7.47
N GLU A 486 8.58 14.16 8.04
CA GLU A 486 9.30 14.72 9.20
C GLU A 486 10.40 15.70 8.79
N TYR A 487 10.86 15.64 7.54
CA TYR A 487 12.03 16.38 7.07
C TYR A 487 11.67 17.49 6.09
N VAL A 488 12.48 18.55 6.10
CA VAL A 488 12.42 19.63 5.11
C VAL A 488 13.37 19.31 3.97
N ILE A 489 12.83 19.16 2.76
CA ILE A 489 13.60 18.72 1.58
C ILE A 489 13.71 19.86 0.56
N ALA A 490 14.92 20.25 0.21
CA ALA A 490 15.22 21.25 -0.82
C ALA A 490 15.18 20.64 -2.24
N GLN A 491 14.86 21.50 -3.22
CA GLN A 491 14.81 21.12 -4.63
C GLN A 491 16.22 20.91 -5.23
N ALA A 492 16.31 20.08 -6.28
CA ALA A 492 17.57 19.78 -6.97
C ALA A 492 18.25 21.01 -7.61
N ASN A 493 17.48 22.05 -7.93
CA ASN A 493 17.94 23.27 -8.61
C ASN A 493 18.39 24.39 -7.64
N ALA A 494 18.42 24.12 -6.33
CA ALA A 494 18.88 25.09 -5.35
C ALA A 494 20.35 25.48 -5.62
N LEU A 495 20.63 26.79 -5.59
CA LEU A 495 21.97 27.31 -5.88
C LEU A 495 22.96 26.94 -4.77
N THR A 496 24.11 26.37 -5.17
CA THR A 496 25.20 25.98 -4.29
C THR A 496 26.52 26.63 -4.70
N ASP A 497 27.39 26.90 -3.72
CA ASP A 497 28.74 27.37 -3.96
C ASP A 497 29.73 26.22 -4.28
N ALA A 498 30.99 26.55 -4.55
CA ALA A 498 32.04 25.56 -4.83
C ALA A 498 32.36 24.61 -3.65
N LYS A 499 31.85 24.88 -2.44
CA LYS A 499 31.98 24.04 -1.24
C LYS A 499 30.69 23.28 -0.92
N ASN A 500 29.70 23.30 -1.84
CA ASN A 500 28.37 22.75 -1.70
C ASN A 500 27.54 23.41 -0.58
N MET A 501 27.78 24.68 -0.26
CA MET A 501 26.93 25.45 0.66
C MET A 501 25.77 26.08 -0.11
N LEU A 502 24.57 26.05 0.48
CA LEU A 502 23.40 26.77 -0.06
C LEU A 502 23.61 28.29 0.04
N THR A 503 23.51 29.00 -1.07
CA THR A 503 23.86 30.43 -1.14
C THR A 503 22.70 31.38 -0.82
N GLU A 504 21.46 30.92 -0.96
CA GLU A 504 20.26 31.74 -0.78
C GLU A 504 19.90 31.90 0.70
N GLN A 505 19.35 33.05 1.08
CA GLN A 505 18.84 33.27 2.45
C GLN A 505 17.58 32.44 2.75
N PHE A 506 16.78 32.19 1.71
CA PHE A 506 15.56 31.40 1.77
C PHE A 506 15.56 30.44 0.59
N VAL A 507 15.67 29.15 0.89
CA VAL A 507 15.74 28.08 -0.11
C VAL A 507 14.33 27.53 -0.33
N PRO A 508 13.90 27.32 -1.59
CA PRO A 508 12.65 26.65 -1.89
C PRO A 508 12.74 25.17 -1.49
N CYS A 509 11.83 24.77 -0.62
CA CYS A 509 11.77 23.42 -0.08
C CYS A 509 10.32 22.95 0.06
N ARG A 510 10.15 21.64 0.25
CA ARG A 510 8.87 21.02 0.55
C ARG A 510 8.85 20.48 1.97
N TYR A 511 7.71 20.63 2.63
CA TYR A 511 7.43 20.06 3.94
C TYR A 511 5.96 19.66 3.98
N GLN A 512 5.69 18.38 4.31
CA GLN A 512 4.33 17.83 4.41
C GLN A 512 3.45 18.08 3.16
N GLY A 513 4.08 18.04 1.96
CA GLY A 513 3.39 18.22 0.68
C GLY A 513 3.22 19.68 0.24
N GLU A 514 3.54 20.65 1.09
CA GLU A 514 3.47 22.08 0.75
C GLU A 514 4.84 22.64 0.33
N SER A 515 4.84 23.52 -0.67
CA SER A 515 6.03 24.25 -1.10
C SER A 515 6.16 25.52 -0.28
N LEU A 516 7.30 25.70 0.38
CA LEU A 516 7.56 26.82 1.26
C LEU A 516 9.04 27.24 1.22
N LEU A 517 9.33 28.44 1.74
CA LEU A 517 10.67 28.99 1.78
C LEU A 517 11.24 28.86 3.20
N LYS A 518 12.40 28.22 3.34
CA LYS A 518 13.07 28.07 4.65
C LYS A 518 14.51 28.57 4.63
N PRO A 519 15.04 29.02 5.78
CA PRO A 519 16.47 29.25 5.93
C PRO A 519 17.27 27.95 5.66
N PRO A 520 18.46 28.04 5.05
CA PRO A 520 19.32 26.88 4.80
C PRO A 520 19.63 26.00 6.02
N ALA A 521 19.60 26.59 7.22
CA ALA A 521 19.85 25.89 8.48
C ALA A 521 18.72 24.91 8.88
N GLU A 522 17.51 25.10 8.36
CA GLU A 522 16.35 24.22 8.61
C GLU A 522 16.22 23.11 7.55
N VAL A 523 17.05 23.12 6.50
CA VAL A 523 17.02 22.12 5.43
C VAL A 523 17.79 20.87 5.87
N HIS A 524 17.14 19.71 5.77
CA HIS A 524 17.72 18.43 6.20
C HIS A 524 18.21 17.59 5.02
N PHE A 525 17.52 17.66 3.88
CA PHE A 525 17.81 16.86 2.69
C PHE A 525 17.63 17.68 1.42
N MET A 526 18.21 17.20 0.31
CA MET A 526 18.07 17.77 -1.02
C MET A 526 17.87 16.66 -2.06
N ASP A 527 17.09 16.92 -3.10
CA ASP A 527 16.93 16.02 -4.25
C ASP A 527 18.30 15.68 -4.89
N VAL A 528 18.46 14.45 -5.39
CA VAL A 528 19.73 13.98 -5.99
C VAL A 528 19.87 14.49 -7.43
N SER A 529 18.77 14.54 -8.17
CA SER A 529 18.77 14.91 -9.59
C SER A 529 17.42 15.50 -10.00
N PRO A 530 17.38 16.47 -10.93
CA PRO A 530 16.12 16.94 -11.53
C PRO A 530 15.33 15.82 -12.24
N MET A 531 16.01 14.77 -12.73
CA MET A 531 15.36 13.62 -13.38
C MET A 531 14.64 12.69 -12.40
N GLN A 532 14.73 12.95 -11.09
CA GLN A 532 14.16 12.10 -10.06
C GLN A 532 12.63 12.03 -10.11
N THR A 533 11.95 13.07 -10.57
CA THR A 533 10.47 13.14 -10.60
C THR A 533 9.84 12.32 -11.72
N VAL A 534 10.56 12.12 -12.82
CA VAL A 534 10.02 11.52 -14.06
C VAL A 534 10.37 10.04 -14.18
N SER A 535 9.69 9.33 -15.08
CA SER A 535 10.03 7.96 -15.47
C SER A 535 11.09 7.94 -16.55
N VAL A 536 11.57 6.74 -16.88
CA VAL A 536 12.54 6.51 -17.96
C VAL A 536 12.03 7.00 -19.31
N ALA A 537 10.75 6.81 -19.65
CA ALA A 537 10.18 7.29 -20.92
C ALA A 537 10.10 8.81 -20.98
N ALA A 538 9.58 9.45 -19.93
CA ALA A 538 9.48 10.91 -19.88
C ALA A 538 10.88 11.57 -19.85
N ALA A 539 11.87 10.94 -19.19
CA ALA A 539 13.25 11.42 -19.15
C ALA A 539 13.97 11.41 -20.52
N LEU A 540 13.43 10.70 -21.53
CA LEU A 540 13.97 10.70 -22.90
C LEU A 540 13.44 11.86 -23.76
N VAL A 541 12.42 12.59 -23.29
CA VAL A 541 11.90 13.76 -24.00
C VAL A 541 12.83 14.96 -23.76
N PRO A 542 13.55 15.46 -24.77
CA PRO A 542 14.36 16.66 -24.60
C PRO A 542 13.46 17.89 -24.43
N PHE A 543 13.89 18.87 -23.64
CA PHE A 543 13.14 20.11 -23.38
C PHE A 543 11.75 19.89 -22.75
N LEU A 544 11.60 18.83 -21.96
CA LEU A 544 10.37 18.49 -21.27
C LEU A 544 9.80 19.66 -20.43
N GLU A 545 10.67 20.51 -19.91
CA GLU A 545 10.33 21.73 -19.16
C GLU A 545 9.60 22.80 -19.99
N HIS A 546 9.59 22.68 -21.31
CA HIS A 546 8.92 23.61 -22.23
C HIS A 546 7.62 23.04 -22.81
N ASP A 547 7.32 21.77 -22.56
CA ASP A 547 6.13 21.10 -23.03
C ASP A 547 5.02 21.10 -21.97
N ASP A 548 3.76 21.22 -22.41
CA ASP A 548 2.61 20.99 -21.54
C ASP A 548 2.56 19.53 -21.07
N ALA A 549 2.13 19.31 -19.83
CA ALA A 549 2.10 17.98 -19.21
C ALA A 549 1.27 16.95 -20.02
N ASN A 550 0.17 17.36 -20.65
CA ASN A 550 -0.64 16.44 -21.45
C ASN A 550 0.08 16.03 -22.74
N ARG A 551 0.86 16.94 -23.34
CA ARG A 551 1.65 16.65 -24.54
C ARG A 551 2.85 15.78 -24.21
N ALA A 552 3.48 16.01 -23.06
CA ALA A 552 4.51 15.13 -22.52
C ALA A 552 3.98 13.71 -22.28
N LEU A 553 2.78 13.57 -21.71
CA LEU A 553 2.11 12.28 -21.51
C LEU A 553 1.87 11.55 -22.82
N MET A 554 1.31 12.25 -23.82
CA MET A 554 1.12 11.72 -25.18
C MET A 554 2.46 11.28 -25.79
N GLY A 555 3.49 12.13 -25.71
CA GLY A 555 4.83 11.86 -26.23
C GLY A 555 5.45 10.60 -25.62
N ALA A 556 5.44 10.47 -24.28
CA ALA A 556 5.95 9.29 -23.60
C ALA A 556 5.19 8.01 -23.98
N ASN A 557 3.87 8.09 -24.17
CA ASN A 557 3.05 6.96 -24.62
C ASN A 557 3.33 6.57 -26.07
N MET A 558 3.50 7.54 -26.97
CA MET A 558 3.81 7.31 -28.38
C MET A 558 5.20 6.69 -28.57
N GLN A 559 6.20 7.11 -27.78
CA GLN A 559 7.55 6.52 -27.83
C GLN A 559 7.55 5.00 -27.62
N ARG A 560 6.67 4.47 -26.75
CA ARG A 560 6.56 3.01 -26.49
C ARG A 560 5.99 2.20 -27.65
N GLN A 561 5.40 2.87 -28.63
CA GLN A 561 4.77 2.26 -29.80
C GLN A 561 5.63 2.38 -31.07
N ALA A 562 6.76 3.10 -31.01
CA ALA A 562 7.67 3.21 -32.14
C ALA A 562 8.17 1.82 -32.56
N VAL A 563 8.09 1.55 -33.86
CA VAL A 563 8.53 0.27 -34.45
C VAL A 563 9.96 0.44 -34.98
N PRO A 564 10.87 -0.53 -34.72
CA PRO A 564 12.24 -0.49 -35.21
C PRO A 564 12.31 -0.39 -36.73
N THR A 565 13.00 0.65 -37.22
CA THR A 565 13.32 0.84 -38.63
C THR A 565 14.44 -0.10 -39.07
N LEU A 566 14.53 -0.37 -40.37
CA LEU A 566 15.59 -1.21 -40.96
C LEU A 566 17.00 -0.71 -40.60
N ARG A 567 17.16 0.61 -40.52
CA ARG A 567 18.38 1.30 -40.11
C ARG A 567 18.05 2.20 -38.93
N ALA A 568 18.65 1.93 -37.78
CA ALA A 568 18.55 2.81 -36.62
C ALA A 568 19.45 4.04 -36.84
N GLN A 569 19.05 5.19 -36.32
CA GLN A 569 19.87 6.39 -36.30
C GLN A 569 19.72 7.04 -34.93
N LYS A 570 20.83 7.24 -34.21
CA LYS A 570 20.79 7.91 -32.92
C LYS A 570 20.15 9.30 -32.99
N PRO A 571 19.41 9.73 -31.95
CA PRO A 571 18.83 11.06 -31.89
C PRO A 571 19.93 12.13 -31.90
N LEU A 572 19.77 13.18 -32.70
CA LEU A 572 20.70 14.32 -32.67
C LEU A 572 20.55 15.16 -31.41
N VAL A 573 19.34 15.17 -30.83
CA VAL A 573 19.00 15.85 -29.58
C VAL A 573 18.48 14.78 -28.62
N GLY A 574 19.27 14.45 -27.61
CA GLY A 574 18.94 13.48 -26.56
C GLY A 574 19.18 14.06 -25.16
N THR A 575 18.91 13.26 -24.13
CA THR A 575 19.03 13.68 -22.73
C THR A 575 20.20 13.02 -21.99
N GLY A 576 20.82 12.00 -22.60
CA GLY A 576 21.95 11.24 -22.05
C GLY A 576 21.54 9.93 -21.36
N ILE A 577 20.25 9.70 -21.12
CA ILE A 577 19.74 8.45 -20.52
C ILE A 577 19.59 7.32 -21.55
N GLU A 578 19.63 7.63 -22.84
CA GLU A 578 19.47 6.70 -23.97
C GLU A 578 20.37 5.48 -23.84
N ARG A 579 21.63 5.69 -23.44
CA ARG A 579 22.63 4.62 -23.25
C ARG A 579 22.26 3.69 -22.11
N ALA A 580 21.77 4.23 -21.00
CA ALA A 580 21.32 3.43 -19.87
C ALA A 580 20.11 2.57 -20.26
N VAL A 581 19.13 3.15 -20.97
CA VAL A 581 17.95 2.40 -21.43
C VAL A 581 18.32 1.29 -22.40
N ALA A 582 19.18 1.57 -23.39
CA ALA A 582 19.64 0.56 -24.34
C ALA A 582 20.39 -0.59 -23.67
N ARG A 583 21.28 -0.28 -22.72
CA ARG A 583 22.05 -1.26 -21.96
C ARG A 583 21.16 -2.11 -21.04
N ASP A 584 20.33 -1.47 -20.23
CA ASP A 584 19.56 -2.13 -19.16
C ASP A 584 18.32 -2.86 -19.70
N SER A 585 17.89 -2.58 -20.94
CA SER A 585 16.85 -3.36 -21.61
C SER A 585 17.22 -4.83 -21.82
N GLY A 586 18.53 -5.13 -21.92
CA GLY A 586 19.04 -6.45 -22.27
C GLY A 586 18.94 -6.79 -23.76
N VAL A 587 18.55 -5.82 -24.60
CA VAL A 587 18.47 -6.01 -26.06
C VAL A 587 19.86 -6.00 -26.72
N THR A 588 20.80 -5.27 -26.13
CA THR A 588 22.18 -5.13 -26.56
C THR A 588 23.05 -6.23 -25.93
N VAL A 589 24.09 -6.65 -26.64
CA VAL A 589 25.05 -7.62 -26.11
C VAL A 589 26.20 -6.87 -25.47
N ASN A 590 26.38 -7.04 -24.16
CA ASN A 590 27.44 -6.35 -23.41
C ASN A 590 28.59 -7.30 -23.05
N ALA A 591 29.81 -6.76 -23.07
CA ALA A 591 31.02 -7.47 -22.66
C ALA A 591 30.97 -7.80 -21.17
N ARG A 592 31.02 -9.09 -20.83
CA ARG A 592 31.09 -9.54 -19.43
C ARG A 592 32.44 -9.22 -18.79
N ARG A 593 33.50 -9.26 -19.60
CA ARG A 593 34.90 -9.09 -19.25
C ARG A 593 35.62 -8.26 -20.31
N GLY A 594 36.65 -7.53 -19.91
CA GLY A 594 37.51 -6.79 -20.82
C GLY A 594 38.47 -7.70 -21.58
N GLY A 595 38.85 -7.30 -22.79
CA GLY A 595 39.68 -8.11 -23.67
C GLY A 595 39.83 -7.57 -25.08
N ASP A 596 40.38 -8.39 -25.97
CA ASP A 596 40.54 -8.07 -27.39
C ASP A 596 39.60 -8.90 -28.25
N ILE A 597 39.00 -8.30 -29.28
CA ILE A 597 38.16 -9.04 -30.24
C ILE A 597 39.04 -9.89 -31.16
N VAL A 598 38.89 -11.21 -31.10
CA VAL A 598 39.66 -12.15 -31.93
C VAL A 598 38.96 -12.44 -33.25
N GLN A 599 37.64 -12.66 -33.20
CA GLN A 599 36.86 -13.02 -34.37
C GLN A 599 35.48 -12.38 -34.29
N ILE A 600 35.02 -11.90 -35.44
CA ILE A 600 33.67 -11.37 -35.60
C ILE A 600 32.98 -12.02 -36.78
N ASP A 601 31.69 -12.30 -36.59
CA ASP A 601 30.76 -12.78 -37.59
C ASP A 601 29.39 -12.13 -37.34
N ALA A 602 28.52 -12.10 -38.35
CA ALA A 602 27.18 -11.53 -38.25
C ALA A 602 26.30 -12.21 -37.19
N GLY A 603 26.63 -13.47 -36.83
CA GLY A 603 25.95 -14.27 -35.80
C GLY A 603 26.76 -14.54 -34.53
N ARG A 604 28.05 -14.16 -34.47
CA ARG A 604 28.92 -14.49 -33.32
C ARG A 604 30.06 -13.51 -33.13
N ILE A 605 30.37 -13.19 -31.88
CA ILE A 605 31.54 -12.40 -31.48
C ILE A 605 32.40 -13.22 -30.51
N VAL A 606 33.71 -13.29 -30.75
CA VAL A 606 34.67 -14.01 -29.90
C VAL A 606 35.66 -13.01 -29.31
N VAL A 607 35.70 -12.96 -27.98
CA VAL A 607 36.56 -12.06 -27.20
C VAL A 607 37.61 -12.89 -26.49
N LYS A 608 38.89 -12.53 -26.68
CA LYS A 608 39.98 -13.03 -25.84
C LYS A 608 40.08 -12.14 -24.62
N VAL A 609 39.85 -12.73 -23.46
CA VAL A 609 39.79 -12.02 -22.19
C VAL A 609 41.21 -11.63 -21.74
N ASN A 610 41.34 -10.48 -21.10
CA ASN A 610 42.60 -10.06 -20.48
C ASN A 610 43.00 -11.02 -19.36
N GLU A 611 44.29 -11.34 -19.25
CA GLU A 611 44.82 -12.27 -18.24
C GLU A 611 44.48 -11.87 -16.79
N ASN A 612 44.31 -10.56 -16.55
CA ASN A 612 43.94 -9.99 -15.25
C ASN A 612 42.50 -10.32 -14.80
N GLU A 613 41.63 -10.72 -15.74
CA GLU A 613 40.22 -11.05 -15.48
C GLU A 613 39.95 -12.57 -15.54
N PHE A 614 41.00 -13.39 -15.50
CA PHE A 614 40.87 -14.84 -15.42
C PHE A 614 40.46 -15.24 -14.00
N THR A 615 39.34 -15.95 -13.91
CA THR A 615 38.76 -16.32 -12.61
C THR A 615 39.49 -17.50 -11.98
N ASP A 616 39.91 -18.47 -12.81
CA ASP A 616 40.55 -19.72 -12.39
C ASP A 616 41.62 -20.17 -13.40
N ALA A 617 42.57 -21.00 -12.97
CA ALA A 617 43.59 -21.60 -13.84
C ALA A 617 43.03 -22.57 -14.91
N SER A 618 41.76 -22.96 -14.80
CA SER A 618 41.05 -23.78 -15.79
C SER A 618 40.22 -22.95 -16.79
N ASP A 619 40.20 -21.63 -16.66
CA ASP A 619 39.50 -20.75 -17.57
C ASP A 619 40.23 -20.72 -18.92
N ALA A 620 39.51 -21.01 -20.00
CA ALA A 620 40.06 -20.99 -21.36
C ALA A 620 40.40 -19.56 -21.83
N GLY A 621 39.99 -18.52 -21.09
CA GLY A 621 40.34 -17.12 -21.36
C GLY A 621 39.65 -16.55 -22.60
N VAL A 622 38.54 -17.14 -23.02
CA VAL A 622 37.77 -16.73 -24.21
C VAL A 622 36.28 -16.68 -23.89
N ASP A 623 35.64 -15.56 -24.19
CA ASP A 623 34.19 -15.39 -24.14
C ASP A 623 33.59 -15.42 -25.56
N ILE A 624 32.54 -16.22 -25.73
CA ILE A 624 31.82 -16.35 -27.00
C ILE A 624 30.40 -15.83 -26.83
N TYR A 625 30.02 -14.86 -27.66
CA TYR A 625 28.70 -14.24 -27.69
C TYR A 625 27.99 -14.61 -28.98
N ASN A 626 26.87 -15.33 -28.88
CA ASN A 626 26.01 -15.65 -30.03
C ASN A 626 24.92 -14.58 -30.18
N LEU A 627 24.74 -14.06 -31.39
CA LEU A 627 23.81 -12.98 -31.68
C LEU A 627 22.46 -13.53 -32.16
N ILE A 628 21.37 -12.88 -31.74
CA ILE A 628 20.01 -13.20 -32.18
C ILE A 628 19.77 -12.61 -33.57
N LYS A 629 19.34 -13.43 -34.53
CA LYS A 629 19.12 -13.04 -35.93
C LYS A 629 17.67 -13.21 -36.34
N TYR A 630 17.05 -12.13 -36.83
CA TYR A 630 15.74 -12.12 -37.50
C TYR A 630 14.67 -12.99 -36.83
N THR A 631 14.46 -12.81 -35.53
CA THR A 631 13.44 -13.53 -34.78
C THR A 631 12.18 -12.69 -34.59
N ARG A 632 11.02 -13.36 -34.53
CA ARG A 632 9.72 -12.73 -34.27
C ARG A 632 9.62 -12.25 -32.82
N SER A 633 9.13 -11.04 -32.62
CA SER A 633 8.68 -10.51 -31.32
C SER A 633 7.19 -10.79 -31.06
N ASN A 634 6.71 -10.55 -29.84
CA ASN A 634 5.29 -10.69 -29.50
C ASN A 634 4.35 -9.86 -30.41
N GLN A 635 4.79 -8.68 -30.86
CA GLN A 635 4.01 -7.77 -31.71
C GLN A 635 4.36 -7.90 -33.21
N ASN A 636 4.91 -9.04 -33.64
CA ASN A 636 5.26 -9.34 -35.03
C ASN A 636 6.31 -8.39 -35.64
N THR A 637 7.07 -7.67 -34.82
CA THR A 637 8.26 -6.92 -35.26
C THR A 637 9.50 -7.82 -35.30
N CYS A 638 10.55 -7.39 -35.99
CA CYS A 638 11.80 -8.13 -36.11
C CYS A 638 12.81 -7.77 -35.00
N ILE A 639 13.31 -8.78 -34.29
CA ILE A 639 14.44 -8.67 -33.38
C ILE A 639 15.69 -9.17 -34.10
N ASN A 640 16.70 -8.31 -34.24
CA ASN A 640 17.95 -8.64 -34.89
C ASN A 640 19.09 -7.86 -34.23
N GLN A 641 20.17 -8.56 -33.92
CA GLN A 641 21.39 -7.97 -33.37
C GLN A 641 22.47 -7.83 -34.45
N ARG A 642 23.19 -6.71 -34.42
CA ARG A 642 24.27 -6.39 -35.37
C ARG A 642 25.56 -6.08 -34.60
N PRO A 643 26.69 -6.73 -34.93
CA PRO A 643 27.96 -6.41 -34.30
C PRO A 643 28.38 -4.96 -34.61
N LEU A 644 28.96 -4.28 -33.62
CA LEU A 644 29.46 -2.90 -33.76
C LEU A 644 30.99 -2.79 -33.71
N VAL A 645 31.64 -3.72 -33.01
CA VAL A 645 33.11 -3.78 -32.85
C VAL A 645 33.78 -4.36 -34.09
N ASN A 646 35.08 -4.15 -34.23
CA ASN A 646 35.91 -4.76 -35.26
C ASN A 646 36.93 -5.74 -34.65
N VAL A 647 37.50 -6.59 -35.50
CA VAL A 647 38.58 -7.50 -35.09
C VAL A 647 39.80 -6.69 -34.67
N GLY A 648 40.35 -6.99 -33.50
CA GLY A 648 41.49 -6.29 -32.91
C GLY A 648 41.13 -5.10 -32.03
N ASP A 649 39.85 -4.75 -31.88
CA ASP A 649 39.42 -3.72 -30.94
C ASP A 649 39.62 -4.20 -29.49
N GLY A 650 40.17 -3.33 -28.65
CA GLY A 650 40.26 -3.54 -27.20
C GLY A 650 39.01 -3.01 -26.51
N ILE A 651 38.35 -3.85 -25.72
CA ILE A 651 37.09 -3.55 -25.04
C ILE A 651 37.25 -3.62 -23.53
N ALA A 652 36.46 -2.81 -22.82
CA ALA A 652 36.34 -2.86 -21.37
C ALA A 652 35.10 -3.66 -20.95
N ARG A 653 35.10 -4.10 -19.68
CA ARG A 653 33.94 -4.74 -19.07
C ARG A 653 32.74 -3.80 -19.08
N GLY A 654 31.64 -4.27 -19.67
CA GLY A 654 30.38 -3.54 -19.76
C GLY A 654 30.18 -2.77 -21.07
N ASP A 655 31.17 -2.74 -21.96
CA ASP A 655 31.03 -2.14 -23.29
C ASP A 655 30.02 -2.92 -24.15
N VAL A 656 29.33 -2.21 -25.04
CA VAL A 656 28.38 -2.82 -25.96
C VAL A 656 29.15 -3.44 -27.14
N LEU A 657 28.83 -4.68 -27.48
CA LEU A 657 29.46 -5.46 -28.56
C LEU A 657 28.56 -5.58 -29.79
N ALA A 658 27.25 -5.63 -29.57
CA ALA A 658 26.26 -5.67 -30.63
C ALA A 658 25.03 -4.83 -30.28
N ASP A 659 24.59 -4.03 -31.24
CA ASP A 659 23.35 -3.28 -31.18
C ASP A 659 22.16 -4.22 -31.44
N GLY A 660 21.05 -3.99 -30.75
CA GLY A 660 19.76 -4.63 -30.99
C GLY A 660 18.84 -3.80 -31.92
N PRO A 661 17.55 -4.17 -32.03
CA PRO A 661 16.56 -3.33 -32.67
C PRO A 661 16.45 -1.96 -31.97
N SER A 662 16.32 -0.89 -32.75
CA SER A 662 16.21 0.49 -32.27
C SER A 662 17.34 0.92 -31.34
N THR A 663 18.58 0.49 -31.60
CA THR A 663 19.79 0.99 -30.94
C THR A 663 20.87 1.29 -31.98
N ASP A 664 21.70 2.28 -31.70
CA ASP A 664 22.80 2.74 -32.56
C ASP A 664 24.01 3.13 -31.70
N ILE A 665 25.13 2.42 -31.83
CA ILE A 665 26.38 2.61 -31.07
C ILE A 665 26.12 2.58 -29.55
N GLY A 666 25.27 1.65 -29.10
CA GLY A 666 24.90 1.49 -27.69
C GLY A 666 23.95 2.56 -27.13
N GLU A 667 23.43 3.47 -27.95
CA GLU A 667 22.39 4.42 -27.57
C GLU A 667 21.02 4.00 -28.11
N LEU A 668 19.95 4.35 -27.40
CA LEU A 668 18.58 4.13 -27.86
C LEU A 668 18.28 5.00 -29.08
N ALA A 669 17.80 4.38 -30.15
CA ALA A 669 17.50 5.00 -31.43
C ALA A 669 16.13 4.52 -31.94
N LEU A 670 15.05 5.10 -31.40
CA LEU A 670 13.68 4.69 -31.69
C LEU A 670 13.23 4.98 -33.14
N GLY A 671 13.83 5.98 -33.78
CA GLY A 671 13.44 6.44 -35.12
C GLY A 671 14.62 7.06 -35.87
N GLN A 672 14.34 8.09 -36.68
CA GLN A 672 15.36 8.76 -37.48
C GLN A 672 15.16 10.28 -37.50
N ASN A 673 16.25 11.02 -37.69
CA ASN A 673 16.24 12.49 -37.72
C ASN A 673 15.91 13.00 -39.13
N MET A 674 14.97 13.94 -39.25
CA MET A 674 14.51 14.49 -40.53
C MET A 674 14.70 16.01 -40.58
N LEU A 675 14.89 16.55 -41.79
CA LEU A 675 14.78 18.00 -42.00
C LEU A 675 13.29 18.36 -42.02
N VAL A 676 12.85 19.21 -41.10
CA VAL A 676 11.45 19.62 -40.95
C VAL A 676 11.35 21.13 -41.10
N ALA A 677 10.33 21.60 -41.82
CA ALA A 677 10.02 23.01 -41.98
C ALA A 677 8.58 23.29 -41.53
N PHE A 678 8.41 24.26 -40.64
CA PHE A 678 7.09 24.69 -40.16
C PHE A 678 6.54 25.79 -41.07
N MET A 679 5.70 25.42 -42.03
CA MET A 679 4.99 26.34 -42.90
C MET A 679 3.71 25.72 -43.45
N PRO A 680 2.63 26.49 -43.69
CA PRO A 680 1.46 25.96 -44.40
C PRO A 680 1.87 25.62 -45.84
N TRP A 681 1.55 24.41 -46.29
CA TRP A 681 1.91 23.95 -47.64
C TRP A 681 0.67 23.47 -48.40
N ASN A 682 0.05 24.40 -49.16
CA ASN A 682 -1.12 24.13 -50.00
C ASN A 682 -2.28 23.39 -49.30
N GLY A 683 -2.37 23.48 -47.97
CA GLY A 683 -3.37 22.78 -47.16
C GLY A 683 -3.11 21.28 -46.94
N TYR A 684 -1.99 20.71 -47.43
CA TYR A 684 -1.67 19.29 -47.22
C TYR A 684 -1.31 18.97 -45.76
N ASN A 685 -0.81 19.94 -45.03
CA ASN A 685 -0.54 19.85 -43.59
C ASN A 685 -1.65 20.51 -42.76
N PHE A 686 -2.90 20.39 -43.20
CA PHE A 686 -4.06 20.83 -42.43
C PHE A 686 -4.27 19.92 -41.20
N GLU A 687 -4.70 20.52 -40.09
CA GLU A 687 -4.72 19.90 -38.75
C GLU A 687 -3.33 19.36 -38.37
N ASP A 688 -3.21 18.06 -38.07
CA ASP A 688 -1.97 17.40 -37.67
C ASP A 688 -1.38 16.52 -38.79
N SER A 689 -1.81 16.75 -40.05
CA SER A 689 -1.32 15.98 -41.20
C SER A 689 0.14 16.31 -41.54
N ILE A 690 0.90 15.29 -41.91
CA ILE A 690 2.33 15.42 -42.27
C ILE A 690 2.50 15.20 -43.78
N LEU A 691 3.12 16.17 -44.45
CA LEU A 691 3.56 16.03 -45.85
C LEU A 691 4.98 15.47 -45.89
N LEU A 692 5.17 14.36 -46.60
CA LEU A 692 6.47 13.70 -46.75
C LEU A 692 7.07 13.94 -48.14
N SER A 693 8.39 14.07 -48.19
CA SER A 693 9.14 14.06 -49.45
C SER A 693 9.31 12.63 -49.96
N GLU A 694 9.26 12.44 -51.28
CA GLU A 694 9.53 11.16 -51.95
C GLU A 694 10.90 10.58 -51.57
N ARG A 695 11.89 11.45 -51.33
CA ARG A 695 13.23 11.08 -50.90
C ARG A 695 13.26 10.21 -49.64
N VAL A 696 12.29 10.37 -48.73
CA VAL A 696 12.21 9.57 -47.49
C VAL A 696 11.95 8.10 -47.81
N VAL A 697 11.16 7.85 -48.87
CA VAL A 697 10.82 6.51 -49.35
C VAL A 697 11.99 5.94 -50.15
N GLU A 698 12.59 6.72 -51.05
CA GLU A 698 13.75 6.31 -51.86
C GLU A 698 14.95 5.87 -51.00
N GLU A 699 15.13 6.50 -49.83
CA GLU A 699 16.21 6.19 -48.89
C GLU A 699 15.86 5.07 -47.88
N ASP A 700 14.69 4.42 -47.99
CA ASP A 700 14.22 3.33 -47.12
C ASP A 700 14.24 3.69 -45.61
N ARG A 701 13.95 4.96 -45.28
CA ARG A 701 14.17 5.50 -43.93
C ARG A 701 13.21 4.94 -42.89
N TYR A 702 11.93 4.85 -43.24
CA TYR A 702 10.86 4.31 -42.38
C TYR A 702 10.38 2.92 -42.82
N THR A 703 11.21 2.19 -43.56
CA THR A 703 10.96 0.78 -43.89
C THR A 703 11.20 -0.10 -42.66
N THR A 704 10.21 -0.92 -42.29
CA THR A 704 10.25 -1.84 -41.14
C THR A 704 10.17 -3.29 -41.59
N ILE A 705 10.68 -4.22 -40.78
CA ILE A 705 10.57 -5.67 -41.03
C ILE A 705 9.55 -6.26 -40.05
N HIS A 706 8.54 -6.93 -40.61
CA HIS A 706 7.54 -7.67 -39.85
C HIS A 706 7.69 -9.17 -40.08
N ILE A 707 7.53 -9.95 -39.01
CA ILE A 707 7.61 -11.41 -39.06
C ILE A 707 6.31 -11.97 -38.51
N GLU A 708 5.57 -12.65 -39.37
CA GLU A 708 4.31 -13.33 -39.03
C GLU A 708 4.53 -14.84 -38.96
N GLU A 709 3.91 -15.47 -37.97
CA GLU A 709 3.96 -16.91 -37.77
C GLU A 709 2.61 -17.51 -38.18
N LEU A 710 2.63 -18.39 -39.18
CA LEU A 710 1.46 -19.10 -39.68
C LEU A 710 1.59 -20.58 -39.31
N SER A 711 0.58 -21.14 -38.64
CA SER A 711 0.56 -22.54 -38.22
C SER A 711 -0.48 -23.34 -38.98
N CYS A 712 -0.07 -24.47 -39.58
CA CYS A 712 -0.96 -25.49 -40.12
C CYS A 712 -0.87 -26.75 -39.24
N VAL A 713 -2.02 -27.32 -38.86
CA VAL A 713 -2.07 -28.50 -37.98
C VAL A 713 -2.90 -29.57 -38.65
N ALA A 714 -2.29 -30.73 -38.92
CA ALA A 714 -3.00 -31.94 -39.32
C ALA A 714 -3.46 -32.71 -38.08
N ARG A 715 -4.72 -33.14 -38.05
CA ARG A 715 -5.32 -33.85 -36.90
C ARG A 715 -5.92 -35.19 -37.31
N ASP A 716 -6.00 -36.08 -36.32
CA ASP A 716 -6.75 -37.33 -36.46
C ASP A 716 -8.25 -37.05 -36.35
N THR A 717 -8.97 -37.29 -37.43
CA THR A 717 -10.43 -37.21 -37.46
C THR A 717 -11.04 -38.60 -37.29
N LYS A 718 -12.36 -38.66 -37.06
CA LYS A 718 -13.09 -39.95 -37.03
C LYS A 718 -13.07 -40.69 -38.37
N LEU A 719 -12.85 -39.98 -39.47
CA LEU A 719 -12.82 -40.55 -40.83
C LEU A 719 -11.41 -41.00 -41.23
N GLY A 720 -10.38 -40.56 -40.50
CA GLY A 720 -8.98 -40.84 -40.77
C GLY A 720 -8.07 -39.68 -40.38
N PRO A 721 -6.75 -39.91 -40.36
CA PRO A 721 -5.75 -38.86 -40.20
C PRO A 721 -5.79 -37.89 -41.39
N GLU A 722 -5.68 -36.58 -41.10
CA GLU A 722 -5.33 -35.60 -42.12
C GLU A 722 -3.84 -35.72 -42.48
N GLU A 723 -3.50 -35.55 -43.76
CA GLU A 723 -2.12 -35.64 -44.25
C GLU A 723 -1.64 -34.30 -44.80
N ILE A 724 -0.37 -33.97 -44.54
CA ILE A 724 0.33 -32.88 -45.23
C ILE A 724 1.08 -33.54 -46.40
N SER A 725 0.63 -33.25 -47.61
CA SER A 725 1.15 -33.86 -48.86
C SER A 725 1.13 -32.83 -49.99
N ALA A 726 2.00 -33.03 -50.98
CA ALA A 726 2.04 -32.25 -52.20
C ALA A 726 0.89 -32.60 -53.19
N ASP A 727 0.20 -33.73 -53.01
CA ASP A 727 -0.92 -34.15 -53.85
C ASP A 727 -2.23 -33.48 -53.44
N ILE A 728 -2.44 -32.23 -53.91
CA ILE A 728 -3.59 -31.41 -53.54
C ILE A 728 -4.63 -31.39 -54.68
N PRO A 729 -5.87 -31.87 -54.46
CA PRO A 729 -6.87 -31.96 -55.51
C PRO A 729 -7.35 -30.58 -55.96
N ASN A 730 -7.62 -30.44 -57.27
CA ASN A 730 -8.15 -29.22 -57.90
C ASN A 730 -7.25 -27.98 -57.80
N VAL A 731 -5.94 -28.15 -57.58
CA VAL A 731 -4.95 -27.07 -57.56
C VAL A 731 -4.12 -27.09 -58.85
N SER A 732 -3.88 -25.92 -59.43
CA SER A 732 -3.06 -25.81 -60.65
C SER A 732 -1.57 -26.03 -60.36
N GLU A 733 -0.80 -26.55 -61.33
CA GLU A 733 0.66 -26.73 -61.21
C GLU A 733 1.40 -25.42 -60.84
N GLN A 734 0.88 -24.26 -61.24
CA GLN A 734 1.45 -22.95 -60.90
C GLN A 734 1.43 -22.63 -59.41
N ALA A 735 0.51 -23.23 -58.64
CA ALA A 735 0.47 -23.07 -57.19
C ALA A 735 1.35 -24.10 -56.48
N LEU A 736 1.52 -25.29 -57.08
CA LEU A 736 2.36 -26.37 -56.54
C LEU A 736 3.85 -26.10 -56.71
N ASN A 737 4.26 -25.25 -57.65
CA ASN A 737 5.68 -24.95 -57.92
C ASN A 737 6.46 -24.34 -56.74
N ARG A 738 5.76 -23.81 -55.72
CA ARG A 738 6.36 -23.25 -54.50
C ARG A 738 6.49 -24.29 -53.37
N LEU A 739 5.89 -25.47 -53.53
CA LEU A 739 5.92 -26.54 -52.55
C LEU A 739 7.03 -27.55 -52.86
N ASP A 740 7.61 -28.12 -51.81
CA ASP A 740 8.47 -29.28 -51.89
C ASP A 740 7.66 -30.59 -52.04
N GLU A 741 8.35 -31.71 -52.17
CA GLU A 741 7.73 -33.03 -52.31
C GLU A 741 6.87 -33.42 -51.08
N SER A 742 7.09 -32.77 -49.93
CA SER A 742 6.32 -32.99 -48.70
C SER A 742 5.11 -32.07 -48.57
N GLY A 743 4.87 -31.17 -49.53
CA GLY A 743 3.78 -30.19 -49.48
C GLY A 743 4.10 -28.95 -48.64
N VAL A 744 5.38 -28.67 -48.36
CA VAL A 744 5.84 -27.53 -47.55
C VAL A 744 6.51 -26.49 -48.46
N VAL A 745 6.31 -25.20 -48.18
CA VAL A 745 6.92 -24.12 -48.96
C VAL A 745 8.45 -24.07 -48.75
N TYR A 746 9.20 -23.80 -49.81
CA TYR A 746 10.66 -23.65 -49.71
C TYR A 746 11.06 -22.43 -48.87
N ILE A 747 12.16 -22.54 -48.13
CA ILE A 747 12.76 -21.41 -47.41
C ILE A 747 13.27 -20.39 -48.43
N GLY A 748 12.73 -19.16 -48.37
CA GLY A 748 13.10 -18.04 -49.26
C GLY A 748 12.23 -17.88 -50.51
N ALA A 749 11.12 -18.62 -50.61
CA ALA A 749 10.15 -18.56 -51.72
C ALA A 749 9.17 -17.37 -51.66
#